data_AF-A0A0W0YKL8-F1
#
_entry.id   AF-A0A0W0YKL8-F1
#
_cell.length_a   1.000
_cell.length_b   1.000
_cell.length_c   1.000
_cell.angle_alpha   90.00
_cell.angle_beta   90.00
_cell.angle_gamma   90.00
#
_symmetry.space_group_name_H-M   'P 1'
#
loop_
_entity.id
_entity.type
_entity.pdbx_description
1 polymer ?
#
loop_
_entity_poly.entity_id
_entity_poly.type
_entity_poly.pdbx_seq_one_letter_code
_entity_poly.pdbx_strand_id
1 'polypeptide(L)'
;MQMASQLNTYRNSRAFSPSFYLKAKLKLLSRYFKKTHLSAAVIGVSGGIDSAVTLAILKRLQDSNQSCLKKIVPLCLPFYDCDGATDQDIATQRATELVKVLGMETSVLDLTPVHNILYECVNKTFNFTDTAWSQGQLVSNLRTPVFYQIANQLHEQGFSAAVIGTINRDEGAFIGFFGKASDAMVDIQCISDIHKSEVYQLARYLNIPESIINAPPTGNTYDGALDELSFGFSYDFLEWYSYYLNMSHEERESLVRAMDDESRSYFATYAELAMQRHNNNRHKYFTPPQGLHFDVYDKSVPGGWHPEISIKKQIDLSTFHNLFVLKNESLVLFKQPNHKDIKIKTILPYVHQIESLLTEQEILFFLDVLKKQEKSYADIHGKPCHHGQQYRGSTYNPALAGILFERLEPLLEPYLFDDGYQPIDGGKDTVWKLAGLSPLFRFIAYTHEGELVGHYDEGYQDGKQKTLYSLLIYLTSQQPESGGETVILLDPERNKPLSERSFPDDATPFHQADILHTNRPKAGNALLLAHRIRHGVTKNLSYEDRIVIRLDIVYESLGPDFPDEKQTLPKETYQSVMNDRFYKSYFLKTKSLDQTIAAGFIDNATISYQSPWPTLPLHKLMQSLANEPVQSGQEYVVLLTTGGFCPIHEEHLVMMKKAREALEAEGKKVIAGFISPSHQDYIQSKSAVTDYCSRKHINTLIDSVSESSWLDVWLWEYLEHRKPINFTDVILRLEKELALYIKTTIAIKVAYVFGGDNARFHYAFIDRGISVCVERAGAETQEETIRNSPLIKGNENLYFVKNDTPLFLSSEKIRQKKQFTSGKKCQIFYLRTDEIFYRHWIKNHPKQSLLLTAERFLCQFVELIQATYTKHNPDFKIEIISAAQQIAEIRNATSHKTILSLDPCYEAEFNLGVSRYFRFGLPDIKLGFGARPESEPLELQISKLPKQSYCLVDDDSFTGETLNYVKQLLKEEYPVNETCLAMSSVCNRSTIEIGDFRDFIVGTNFGGLVMVLPDNRLARVPYLYPFILPSQRIQCPAEDNLSFSLAVWKLNLEFYSADKELLIKHCDTPFIHLTEYLGFSSQCSLYDFCNYYVRHLTQLNEDSNDER
;
A
#
# COMPACT_ATOMS: atom_id res chain seq x y z
N MET A 1 34.08 33.91 14.21
CA MET A 1 34.34 32.53 13.72
C MET A 1 33.77 31.46 14.66
N GLN A 2 34.05 31.50 15.97
CA GLN A 2 33.50 30.52 16.93
C GLN A 2 31.96 30.48 16.94
N MET A 3 31.28 31.63 16.99
CA MET A 3 29.81 31.72 16.93
C MET A 3 29.23 31.16 15.63
N ALA A 4 29.86 31.42 14.48
CA ALA A 4 29.43 30.88 13.19
C ALA A 4 29.56 29.35 13.14
N SER A 5 30.60 28.78 13.75
CA SER A 5 30.73 27.32 13.88
C SER A 5 29.61 26.73 14.74
N GLN A 6 29.27 27.38 15.85
CA GLN A 6 28.18 26.95 16.73
C GLN A 6 26.81 27.04 16.04
N LEU A 7 26.55 28.14 15.32
CA LEU A 7 25.34 28.30 14.52
C LEU A 7 25.24 27.25 13.41
N ASN A 8 26.34 26.89 12.75
CA ASN A 8 26.34 25.80 11.77
C ASN A 8 26.03 24.44 12.41
N THR A 9 26.56 24.16 13.60
CA THR A 9 26.18 22.96 14.37
C THR A 9 24.68 22.95 14.64
N TYR A 10 24.10 24.09 15.03
CA TYR A 10 22.66 24.24 15.24
C TYR A 10 21.84 24.03 13.96
N ARG A 11 22.22 24.66 12.85
CA ARG A 11 21.54 24.48 11.56
C ARG A 11 21.56 23.02 11.11
N ASN A 12 22.68 22.34 11.33
CA ASN A 12 22.79 20.90 11.07
C ASN A 12 21.87 20.08 11.97
N SER A 13 21.75 20.40 13.26
CA SER A 13 20.83 19.69 14.17
C SER A 13 19.36 19.96 13.85
N ARG A 14 19.03 21.17 13.37
CA ARG A 14 17.67 21.53 12.94
C ARG A 14 17.24 20.80 11.66
N ALA A 15 18.21 20.31 10.87
CA ALA A 15 17.99 19.46 9.69
C ALA A 15 16.92 20.01 8.74
N PHE A 16 16.98 21.31 8.44
CA PHE A 16 16.01 21.95 7.56
C PHE A 16 16.09 21.36 6.14
N SER A 17 14.96 20.88 5.63
CA SER A 17 14.84 20.32 4.29
C SER A 17 13.75 21.08 3.51
N PRO A 18 14.11 21.89 2.49
CA PRO A 18 13.15 22.66 1.71
C PRO A 18 12.07 21.81 1.04
N SER A 19 12.44 20.64 0.51
CA SER A 19 11.52 19.73 -0.17
C SER A 19 10.51 19.11 0.78
N PHE A 20 10.97 18.65 1.94
CA PHE A 20 10.11 18.14 3.00
C PHE A 20 9.20 19.23 3.55
N TYR A 21 9.77 20.38 3.93
CA TYR A 21 9.04 21.51 4.48
C TYR A 21 7.87 21.91 3.58
N LEU A 22 8.13 22.08 2.28
CA LEU A 22 7.10 22.40 1.30
C LEU A 22 6.02 21.31 1.28
N LYS A 23 6.38 20.04 1.17
CA LYS A 23 5.41 18.92 1.12
C LYS A 23 4.55 18.87 2.38
N ALA A 24 5.15 19.01 3.57
CA ALA A 24 4.44 19.03 4.84
C ALA A 24 3.50 20.25 4.94
N LYS A 25 4.01 21.45 4.63
CA LYS A 25 3.21 22.69 4.64
C LYS A 25 2.01 22.61 3.71
N LEU A 26 2.20 22.10 2.49
CA LEU A 26 1.11 21.91 1.52
C LEU A 26 0.03 20.97 2.06
N LYS A 27 0.40 19.86 2.71
CA LYS A 27 -0.58 18.94 3.32
C LYS A 27 -1.33 19.58 4.47
N LEU A 28 -0.64 20.30 5.36
CA LEU A 28 -1.27 21.00 6.48
C LEU A 28 -2.28 22.06 6.01
N LEU A 29 -1.89 22.89 5.05
CA LEU A 29 -2.77 23.91 4.47
C LEU A 29 -3.92 23.27 3.69
N SER A 30 -3.66 22.25 2.85
CA SER A 30 -4.70 21.54 2.09
C SER A 30 -5.76 20.97 3.03
N ARG A 31 -5.34 20.27 4.09
CA ARG A 31 -6.23 19.72 5.12
C ARG A 31 -7.10 20.79 5.75
N TYR A 32 -6.50 21.93 6.12
CA TYR A 32 -7.24 23.04 6.72
C TYR A 32 -8.22 23.69 5.76
N PHE A 33 -7.79 24.05 4.55
CA PHE A 33 -8.64 24.66 3.53
C PHE A 33 -9.83 23.76 3.18
N LYS A 34 -9.60 22.44 3.08
CA LYS A 34 -10.65 21.45 2.84
C LYS A 34 -11.66 21.39 3.98
N LYS A 35 -11.18 21.32 5.23
CA LYS A 35 -12.05 21.22 6.41
C LYS A 35 -12.83 22.50 6.71
N THR A 36 -12.24 23.67 6.47
CA THR A 36 -12.90 24.97 6.69
C THR A 36 -13.60 25.53 5.46
N HIS A 37 -13.58 24.78 4.34
CA HIS A 37 -14.14 25.18 3.05
C HIS A 37 -13.57 26.50 2.49
N LEU A 38 -12.36 26.89 2.91
CA LEU A 38 -11.64 28.01 2.32
C LEU A 38 -11.27 27.71 0.87
N SER A 39 -11.46 28.69 0.01
CA SER A 39 -11.23 28.60 -1.43
C SER A 39 -10.54 29.82 -2.05
N ALA A 40 -10.22 30.84 -1.26
CA ALA A 40 -9.39 31.94 -1.68
C ALA A 40 -8.35 32.37 -0.63
N ALA A 41 -7.25 32.94 -1.09
CA ALA A 41 -6.19 33.49 -0.26
C ALA A 41 -5.87 34.92 -0.68
N VAL A 42 -5.81 35.83 0.29
CA VAL A 42 -5.42 37.23 0.09
C VAL A 42 -4.05 37.44 0.74
N ILE A 43 -3.09 37.98 0.00
CA ILE A 43 -1.71 38.13 0.47
C ILE A 43 -1.08 39.42 -0.03
N GLY A 44 -0.39 40.13 0.86
CA GLY A 44 0.45 41.27 0.51
C GLY A 44 1.79 40.82 -0.07
N VAL A 45 2.17 41.37 -1.24
CA VAL A 45 3.45 41.11 -1.90
C VAL A 45 4.30 42.37 -1.86
N SER A 46 5.25 42.41 -0.94
CA SER A 46 6.06 43.61 -0.66
C SER A 46 7.29 43.75 -1.55
N GLY A 47 7.62 42.73 -2.37
CA GLY A 47 8.89 42.64 -3.07
C GLY A 47 10.05 42.15 -2.19
N GLY A 48 9.77 41.84 -0.91
CA GLY A 48 10.69 41.17 0.01
C GLY A 48 10.54 39.64 -0.02
N ILE A 49 11.57 38.94 0.48
CA ILE A 49 11.69 37.49 0.35
C ILE A 49 10.60 36.69 1.09
N ASP A 50 10.13 37.16 2.25
CA ASP A 50 9.16 36.41 3.07
C ASP A 50 7.80 36.31 2.37
N SER A 51 7.32 37.44 1.82
CA SER A 51 6.11 37.49 1.00
C SER A 51 6.27 36.69 -0.29
N ALA A 52 7.48 36.66 -0.86
CA ALA A 52 7.75 35.94 -2.09
C ALA A 52 7.66 34.41 -1.90
N VAL A 53 8.29 33.91 -0.84
CA VAL A 53 8.23 32.50 -0.45
C VAL A 53 6.80 32.10 -0.11
N THR A 54 6.09 32.92 0.67
CA THR A 54 4.70 32.64 1.06
C THR A 54 3.79 32.56 -0.16
N LEU A 55 3.90 33.51 -1.10
CA LEU A 55 3.13 33.51 -2.33
C LEU A 55 3.43 32.28 -3.19
N ALA A 56 4.70 31.88 -3.29
CA ALA A 56 5.09 30.67 -4.00
C ALA A 56 4.55 29.40 -3.34
N ILE A 57 4.51 29.30 -2.00
CA ILE A 57 3.86 28.18 -1.29
C ILE A 57 2.37 28.13 -1.64
N LEU A 58 1.66 29.25 -1.59
CA LEU A 58 0.24 29.32 -1.96
C LEU A 58 0.02 28.95 -3.43
N LYS A 59 0.90 29.38 -4.33
CA LYS A 59 0.83 29.02 -5.74
C LYS A 59 1.01 27.51 -5.94
N ARG A 60 2.01 26.91 -5.30
CA ARG A 60 2.19 25.44 -5.29
C ARG A 60 0.98 24.71 -4.70
N LEU A 61 0.34 25.30 -3.68
CA LEU A 61 -0.91 24.76 -3.14
C LEU A 61 -2.03 24.83 -4.17
N GLN A 62 -2.24 25.97 -4.84
CA GLN A 62 -3.25 26.15 -5.90
C GLN A 62 -3.02 25.20 -7.08
N ASP A 63 -1.77 25.00 -7.49
CA ASP A 63 -1.40 24.15 -8.62
C ASP A 63 -1.43 22.66 -8.29
N SER A 64 -1.56 22.30 -7.01
CA SER A 64 -1.67 20.91 -6.61
C SER A 64 -2.99 20.30 -7.08
N ASN A 65 -2.96 19.03 -7.49
CA ASN A 65 -4.12 18.29 -7.97
C ASN A 65 -5.29 18.26 -6.95
N GLN A 66 -5.03 18.55 -5.67
CA GLN A 66 -6.01 18.56 -4.57
C GLN A 66 -6.52 19.92 -4.12
N SER A 67 -6.14 21.00 -4.80
CA SER A 67 -6.32 22.31 -4.18
C SER A 67 -7.79 22.72 -4.00
N CYS A 68 -8.17 22.97 -2.76
CA CYS A 68 -9.39 23.70 -2.44
C CYS A 68 -9.22 25.21 -2.71
N LEU A 69 -7.97 25.69 -2.80
CA LEU A 69 -7.62 27.07 -3.09
C LEU A 69 -7.80 27.37 -4.58
N LYS A 70 -8.91 28.03 -4.91
CA LYS A 70 -9.30 28.37 -6.29
C LYS A 70 -8.73 29.72 -6.73
N LYS A 71 -8.63 30.68 -5.80
CA LYS A 71 -8.22 32.06 -6.13
C LYS A 71 -7.16 32.58 -5.16
N ILE A 72 -6.08 33.12 -5.70
CA ILE A 72 -5.06 33.85 -4.94
C ILE A 72 -5.14 35.31 -5.40
N VAL A 73 -5.18 36.25 -4.46
CA VAL A 73 -5.14 37.68 -4.75
C VAL A 73 -3.83 38.26 -4.19
N PRO A 74 -2.76 38.34 -5.00
CA PRO A 74 -1.53 39.00 -4.62
C PRO A 74 -1.69 40.53 -4.74
N LEU A 75 -1.52 41.25 -3.63
CA LEU A 75 -1.70 42.70 -3.55
C LEU A 75 -0.36 43.41 -3.31
N CYS A 76 0.01 44.29 -4.22
CA CYS A 76 1.09 45.25 -4.02
C CYS A 76 0.48 46.60 -3.60
N LEU A 77 0.87 47.09 -2.42
CA LEU A 77 0.26 48.27 -1.77
C LEU A 77 1.34 49.35 -1.50
N PRO A 78 1.81 50.06 -2.55
CA PRO A 78 2.85 51.09 -2.45
C PRO A 78 2.32 52.44 -1.93
N PHE A 79 3.27 53.29 -1.49
CA PHE A 79 3.06 54.67 -1.06
C PHE A 79 4.17 55.57 -1.63
N TYR A 80 3.95 56.21 -2.78
CA TYR A 80 5.02 56.82 -3.58
C TYR A 80 5.52 58.17 -3.06
N ASP A 81 4.62 59.01 -2.53
CA ASP A 81 4.93 60.38 -2.14
C ASP A 81 4.66 60.64 -0.64
N CYS A 82 5.21 59.79 0.24
CA CYS A 82 5.13 60.03 1.69
C CYS A 82 6.50 59.92 2.38
N ASP A 83 6.78 60.82 3.32
CA ASP A 83 8.05 60.86 4.06
C ASP A 83 8.29 59.60 4.91
N GLY A 84 7.24 58.81 5.14
CA GLY A 84 7.28 57.57 5.90
C GLY A 84 7.52 56.29 5.08
N ALA A 85 7.70 56.35 3.76
CA ALA A 85 7.97 55.18 2.91
C ALA A 85 9.15 55.43 1.97
N THR A 86 9.96 54.38 1.73
CA THR A 86 11.14 54.46 0.86
C THR A 86 11.13 53.33 -0.17
N ASP A 87 11.84 53.51 -1.28
CA ASP A 87 12.10 52.50 -2.32
C ASP A 87 10.87 51.75 -2.85
N GLN A 88 9.69 52.39 -2.86
CA GLN A 88 8.44 51.74 -3.25
C GLN A 88 8.42 51.34 -4.72
N ASP A 89 9.02 52.12 -5.63
CA ASP A 89 9.13 51.76 -7.05
C ASP A 89 9.88 50.44 -7.25
N ILE A 90 11.02 50.27 -6.58
CA ILE A 90 11.85 49.06 -6.66
C ILE A 90 11.12 47.87 -6.04
N ALA A 91 10.45 48.08 -4.90
CA ALA A 91 9.65 47.07 -4.23
C ALA A 91 8.48 46.60 -5.12
N THR A 92 7.75 47.52 -5.74
CA THR A 92 6.67 47.22 -6.68
C THR A 92 7.18 46.52 -7.94
N GLN A 93 8.35 46.90 -8.46
CA GLN A 93 8.96 46.21 -9.60
C GLN A 93 9.27 44.73 -9.27
N ARG A 94 9.91 44.47 -8.12
CA ARG A 94 10.22 43.11 -7.65
C ARG A 94 8.96 42.28 -7.41
N ALA A 95 7.95 42.86 -6.75
CA ALA A 95 6.66 42.20 -6.54
C ALA A 95 6.00 41.81 -7.87
N THR A 96 5.99 42.74 -8.84
CA THR A 96 5.43 42.50 -10.18
C THR A 96 6.20 41.41 -10.93
N GLU A 97 7.54 41.41 -10.83
CA GLU A 97 8.39 40.37 -11.42
C GLU A 97 8.04 38.98 -10.87
N LEU A 98 7.95 38.84 -9.54
CA LEU A 98 7.58 37.58 -8.91
C LEU A 98 6.20 37.08 -9.36
N VAL A 99 5.19 37.95 -9.30
CA VAL A 99 3.81 37.59 -9.66
C VAL A 99 3.74 37.10 -11.11
N LYS A 100 4.48 37.76 -12.00
CA LYS A 100 4.62 37.36 -13.40
C LYS A 100 5.34 36.01 -13.56
N VAL A 101 6.44 35.77 -12.84
CA VAL A 101 7.17 34.50 -12.86
C VAL A 101 6.29 33.33 -12.40
N LEU A 102 5.42 33.58 -11.42
CA LEU A 102 4.45 32.60 -10.93
C LEU A 102 3.18 32.48 -11.81
N GLY A 103 3.10 33.22 -12.93
CA GLY A 103 1.99 33.14 -13.88
C GLY A 103 0.66 33.67 -13.33
N MET A 104 0.70 34.70 -12.48
CA MET A 104 -0.48 35.32 -11.87
C MET A 104 -0.68 36.78 -12.34
N GLU A 105 -1.85 37.33 -12.07
CA GLU A 105 -2.17 38.74 -12.36
C GLU A 105 -1.73 39.64 -11.21
N THR A 106 -1.04 40.74 -11.54
CA THR A 106 -0.57 41.71 -10.54
C THR A 106 -1.67 42.71 -10.20
N SER A 107 -1.93 42.90 -8.91
CA SER A 107 -2.84 43.93 -8.41
C SER A 107 -2.04 44.99 -7.65
N VAL A 108 -1.87 46.17 -8.24
CA VAL A 108 -1.20 47.31 -7.60
C VAL A 108 -2.27 48.32 -7.18
N LEU A 109 -2.30 48.69 -5.90
CA LEU A 109 -3.18 49.72 -5.36
C LEU A 109 -2.36 50.74 -4.59
N ASP A 110 -2.23 51.94 -5.17
CA ASP A 110 -1.57 53.07 -4.53
C ASP A 110 -2.43 53.59 -3.35
N LEU A 111 -1.85 53.54 -2.15
CA LEU A 111 -2.52 53.95 -0.91
C LEU A 111 -2.11 55.36 -0.46
N THR A 112 -1.27 56.06 -1.21
CA THR A 112 -0.82 57.44 -0.93
C THR A 112 -2.00 58.39 -0.65
N PRO A 113 -3.09 58.40 -1.45
CA PRO A 113 -4.20 59.33 -1.19
C PRO A 113 -4.92 59.07 0.14
N VAL A 114 -5.13 57.79 0.50
CA VAL A 114 -5.81 57.41 1.75
C VAL A 114 -4.93 57.71 2.95
N HIS A 115 -3.62 57.48 2.82
CA HIS A 115 -2.62 57.84 3.82
C HIS A 115 -2.65 59.34 4.11
N ASN A 116 -2.51 60.18 3.08
CA ASN A 116 -2.45 61.63 3.23
C ASN A 116 -3.72 62.17 3.89
N ILE A 117 -4.91 61.75 3.44
CA ILE A 117 -6.19 62.20 4.02
C ILE A 117 -6.28 61.83 5.50
N LEU A 118 -5.97 60.58 5.86
CA LEU A 118 -6.09 60.13 7.24
C LEU A 118 -5.03 60.81 8.13
N TYR A 119 -3.80 60.92 7.64
CA TYR A 119 -2.71 61.55 8.35
C TYR A 119 -3.01 63.03 8.62
N GLU A 120 -3.44 63.80 7.62
CA GLU A 120 -3.84 65.20 7.76
C GLU A 120 -5.01 65.36 8.74
N CYS A 121 -6.05 64.52 8.64
CA CYS A 121 -7.18 64.54 9.55
C CYS A 121 -6.74 64.33 11.01
N VAL A 122 -5.87 63.35 11.26
CA VAL A 122 -5.35 63.07 12.61
C VAL A 122 -4.50 64.23 13.11
N ASN A 123 -3.53 64.71 12.34
CA ASN A 123 -2.64 65.79 12.77
C ASN A 123 -3.40 67.09 13.02
N LYS A 124 -4.35 67.45 12.14
CA LYS A 124 -5.18 68.64 12.30
C LYS A 124 -6.12 68.56 13.51
N THR A 125 -6.68 67.39 13.80
CA THR A 125 -7.63 67.21 14.92
C THR A 125 -6.92 67.26 16.27
N PHE A 126 -5.74 66.65 16.36
CA PHE A 126 -5.00 66.50 17.63
C PHE A 126 -3.81 67.47 17.79
N ASN A 127 -3.55 68.34 16.80
CA ASN A 127 -2.40 69.26 16.76
C ASN A 127 -1.04 68.57 16.95
N PHE A 128 -0.82 67.43 16.30
CA PHE A 128 0.47 66.75 16.30
C PHE A 128 1.45 67.35 15.29
N THR A 129 2.74 67.14 15.53
CA THR A 129 3.81 67.53 14.61
C THR A 129 4.11 66.41 13.62
N ASP A 130 4.43 66.79 12.39
CA ASP A 130 4.75 65.83 11.34
C ASP A 130 6.05 65.10 11.69
N THR A 131 6.00 63.76 11.71
CA THR A 131 7.17 62.91 11.91
C THR A 131 7.14 61.74 10.93
N ALA A 132 8.27 61.48 10.27
CA ALA A 132 8.40 60.35 9.34
C ALA A 132 8.08 59.01 10.02
N TRP A 133 8.37 58.87 11.32
CA TRP A 133 8.10 57.64 12.08
C TRP A 133 6.60 57.37 12.18
N SER A 134 5.81 58.38 12.58
CA SER A 134 4.35 58.23 12.67
C SER A 134 3.72 57.97 11.30
N GLN A 135 4.26 58.58 10.23
CA GLN A 135 3.81 58.31 8.86
C GLN A 135 4.11 56.86 8.45
N GLY A 136 5.31 56.35 8.74
CA GLY A 136 5.71 54.98 8.43
C GLY A 136 4.89 53.92 9.16
N GLN A 137 4.48 54.19 10.40
CA GLN A 137 3.56 53.27 11.10
C GLN A 137 2.17 53.24 10.47
N LEU A 138 1.68 54.39 9.97
CA LEU A 138 0.41 54.46 9.27
C LEU A 138 0.45 53.69 7.94
N VAL A 139 1.58 53.71 7.22
CA VAL A 139 1.82 52.92 6.00
C VAL A 139 1.56 51.43 6.25
N SER A 140 2.14 50.87 7.32
CA SER A 140 1.95 49.45 7.66
C SER A 140 0.51 49.13 8.08
N ASN A 141 -0.13 49.99 8.85
CA ASN A 141 -1.51 49.78 9.34
C ASN A 141 -2.56 49.84 8.22
N LEU A 142 -2.38 50.72 7.22
CA LEU A 142 -3.36 50.90 6.15
C LEU A 142 -3.46 49.73 5.16
N ARG A 143 -2.48 48.83 5.15
CA ARG A 143 -2.49 47.63 4.28
C ARG A 143 -3.52 46.59 4.75
N THR A 144 -3.67 46.41 6.07
CA THR A 144 -4.56 45.38 6.64
C THR A 144 -6.04 45.57 6.31
N PRO A 145 -6.64 46.77 6.41
CA PRO A 145 -8.01 47.02 5.98
C PRO A 145 -8.26 46.63 4.52
N VAL A 146 -7.27 46.84 3.63
CA VAL A 146 -7.38 46.44 2.23
C VAL A 146 -7.46 44.94 2.09
N PHE A 147 -6.61 44.17 2.80
CA PHE A 147 -6.64 42.70 2.75
C PHE A 147 -8.02 42.15 3.14
N TYR A 148 -8.58 42.62 4.25
CA TYR A 148 -9.89 42.17 4.71
C TYR A 148 -11.05 42.69 3.85
N GLN A 149 -10.95 43.89 3.28
CA GLN A 149 -11.94 44.38 2.32
C GLN A 149 -11.99 43.49 1.07
N ILE A 150 -10.84 43.07 0.54
CA ILE A 150 -10.75 42.14 -0.58
C ILE A 150 -11.30 40.76 -0.19
N ALA A 151 -10.97 40.26 1.01
CA ALA A 151 -11.51 38.99 1.51
C ALA A 151 -13.05 39.01 1.59
N ASN A 152 -13.64 40.11 2.06
CA ASN A 152 -15.10 40.29 2.11
C ASN A 152 -15.72 40.31 0.71
N GLN A 153 -15.12 41.02 -0.25
CA GLN A 153 -15.60 41.02 -1.64
C GLN A 153 -15.50 39.64 -2.29
N LEU A 154 -14.46 38.87 -1.98
CA LEU A 154 -14.34 37.48 -2.42
C LEU A 154 -15.46 36.61 -1.85
N HIS A 155 -15.83 36.83 -0.59
CA HIS A 155 -16.95 36.13 0.05
C HIS A 155 -18.27 36.42 -0.67
N GLU A 156 -18.55 37.69 -1.02
CA GLU A 156 -19.72 38.07 -1.83
C GLU A 156 -19.71 37.41 -3.23
N GLN A 157 -18.53 37.16 -3.79
CA GLN A 157 -18.35 36.44 -5.07
C GLN A 157 -18.41 34.91 -4.92
N GLY A 158 -18.73 34.39 -3.73
CA GLY A 158 -18.85 32.95 -3.46
C GLY A 158 -17.52 32.24 -3.13
N PHE A 159 -16.46 32.98 -2.81
CA PHE A 159 -15.19 32.43 -2.34
C PHE A 159 -15.00 32.67 -0.85
N SER A 160 -14.87 31.60 -0.07
CA SER A 160 -14.45 31.73 1.34
C SER A 160 -12.96 32.05 1.39
N ALA A 161 -12.60 33.27 1.78
CA ALA A 161 -11.24 33.79 1.71
C ALA A 161 -10.56 33.85 3.08
N ALA A 162 -9.24 33.66 3.11
CA ALA A 162 -8.39 33.90 4.27
C ALA A 162 -7.24 34.85 3.93
N VAL A 163 -6.92 35.75 4.86
CA VAL A 163 -5.74 36.63 4.78
C VAL A 163 -4.51 35.87 5.26
N ILE A 164 -3.46 35.85 4.44
CA ILE A 164 -2.23 35.10 4.69
C ILE A 164 -1.09 36.02 5.10
N GLY A 165 -0.51 35.75 6.27
CA GLY A 165 0.65 36.44 6.81
C GLY A 165 1.98 35.81 6.40
N THR A 166 3.01 36.63 6.52
CA THR A 166 4.36 36.39 5.98
C THR A 166 5.44 36.50 7.06
N ILE A 167 5.06 36.57 8.34
CA ILE A 167 6.02 36.71 9.44
C ILE A 167 6.84 35.44 9.55
N ASN A 168 8.18 35.57 9.56
CA ASN A 168 9.10 34.47 9.82
C ASN A 168 9.41 34.32 11.32
N ARG A 169 10.10 33.24 11.69
CA ARG A 169 10.41 32.93 13.09
C ARG A 169 11.24 34.01 13.77
N ASP A 170 12.27 34.54 13.12
CA ASP A 170 13.21 35.46 13.75
C ASP A 170 12.56 36.79 14.11
N GLU A 171 11.72 37.33 13.22
CA GLU A 171 10.99 38.57 13.44
C GLU A 171 9.93 38.41 14.53
N GLY A 172 9.17 37.31 14.46
CA GLY A 172 7.99 37.09 15.29
C GLY A 172 8.25 36.48 16.66
N ALA A 173 9.17 35.52 16.76
CA ALA A 173 9.22 34.63 17.93
C ALA A 173 9.81 35.27 19.17
N PHE A 174 10.80 36.17 19.04
CA PHE A 174 11.52 36.72 20.20
C PHE A 174 11.61 38.26 20.22
N ILE A 175 12.06 38.91 19.15
CA ILE A 175 12.23 40.38 19.16
C ILE A 175 10.94 41.16 18.90
N GLY A 176 9.90 40.50 18.38
CA GLY A 176 8.56 41.07 18.20
C GLY A 176 8.54 42.15 17.13
N PHE A 177 9.32 41.93 16.06
CA PHE A 177 9.44 42.83 14.92
C PHE A 177 8.29 42.62 13.94
N PHE A 178 7.09 42.97 14.41
CA PHE A 178 5.84 43.02 13.63
C PHE A 178 4.89 44.02 14.27
N GLY A 179 3.97 44.60 13.51
CA GLY A 179 2.91 45.46 14.05
C GLY A 179 1.62 44.68 14.30
N LYS A 180 0.99 44.92 15.46
CA LYS A 180 -0.22 44.20 15.90
C LYS A 180 -1.44 44.41 15.00
N ALA A 181 -1.54 45.59 14.38
CA ALA A 181 -2.65 45.98 13.50
C ALA A 181 -2.18 46.12 12.04
N SER A 182 -1.03 45.53 11.71
CA SER A 182 -0.44 45.49 10.36
C SER A 182 -0.24 44.04 9.92
N ASP A 183 0.98 43.67 9.57
CA ASP A 183 1.49 42.37 9.13
C ASP A 183 1.19 41.18 10.06
N ALA A 184 0.91 41.39 11.35
CA ALA A 184 0.49 40.30 12.24
C ALA A 184 -1.03 40.04 12.26
N MET A 185 -1.86 41.01 11.85
CA MET A 185 -3.32 40.85 11.81
C MET A 185 -3.74 40.12 10.52
N VAL A 186 -3.75 38.80 10.60
CA VAL A 186 -4.08 37.89 9.49
C VAL A 186 -4.86 36.67 10.01
N ASP A 187 -5.41 35.87 9.11
CA ASP A 187 -6.11 34.64 9.47
C ASP A 187 -5.15 33.44 9.58
N ILE A 188 -4.09 33.41 8.77
CA ILE A 188 -3.14 32.30 8.68
C ILE A 188 -1.71 32.83 8.60
N GLN A 189 -0.81 32.34 9.47
CA GLN A 189 0.65 32.56 9.35
C GLN A 189 1.31 31.34 8.71
N CYS A 190 1.91 31.54 7.53
CA CYS A 190 2.38 30.44 6.69
C CYS A 190 3.80 29.98 7.02
N ILE A 191 4.70 30.91 7.38
CA ILE A 191 6.15 30.66 7.50
C ILE A 191 6.73 31.08 8.87
N SER A 192 5.87 31.22 9.88
CA SER A 192 6.25 31.63 11.24
C SER A 192 7.20 30.69 11.96
N ASP A 193 7.39 29.48 11.45
CA ASP A 193 8.22 28.44 12.04
C ASP A 193 9.64 28.38 11.52
N ILE A 194 9.97 29.07 10.43
CA ILE A 194 11.29 29.00 9.80
C ILE A 194 12.10 30.28 9.99
N HIS A 195 13.41 30.12 10.17
CA HIS A 195 14.36 31.22 10.26
C HIS A 195 14.53 31.95 8.94
N LYS A 196 15.01 33.19 8.96
CA LYS A 196 15.34 33.96 7.76
C LYS A 196 16.30 33.19 6.85
N SER A 197 17.30 32.53 7.42
CA SER A 197 18.26 31.68 6.71
C SER A 197 17.57 30.50 5.98
N GLU A 198 16.53 29.92 6.58
CA GLU A 198 15.71 28.85 6.02
C GLU A 198 14.73 29.38 4.95
N VAL A 199 14.20 30.60 5.13
CA VAL A 199 13.43 31.31 4.09
C VAL A 199 14.27 31.47 2.83
N TYR A 200 15.54 31.89 2.95
CA TYR A 200 16.46 31.96 1.80
C TYR A 200 16.72 30.60 1.14
N GLN A 201 16.89 29.54 1.93
CA GLN A 201 17.05 28.18 1.40
C GLN A 201 15.81 27.72 0.61
N LEU A 202 14.62 27.99 1.16
CA LEU A 202 13.36 27.66 0.51
C LEU A 202 13.09 28.52 -0.73
N ALA A 203 13.46 29.80 -0.72
CA ALA A 203 13.34 30.68 -1.87
C ALA A 203 14.13 30.16 -3.08
N ARG A 204 15.37 29.71 -2.86
CA ARG A 204 16.19 29.08 -3.91
C ARG A 204 15.52 27.80 -4.43
N TYR A 205 15.03 26.95 -3.53
CA TYR A 205 14.32 25.72 -3.90
C TYR A 205 13.02 25.98 -4.71
N LEU A 206 12.33 27.09 -4.42
CA LEU A 206 11.12 27.52 -5.12
C LEU A 206 11.39 28.31 -6.41
N ASN A 207 12.66 28.54 -6.76
CA ASN A 207 13.09 29.36 -7.90
C ASN A 207 12.56 30.80 -7.85
N ILE A 208 12.59 31.43 -6.67
CA ILE A 208 12.28 32.85 -6.51
C ILE A 208 13.33 33.70 -7.27
N PRO A 209 12.96 34.83 -7.91
CA PRO A 209 13.91 35.66 -8.65
C PRO A 209 15.12 36.14 -7.84
N GLU A 210 16.30 36.13 -8.47
CA GLU A 210 17.55 36.61 -7.88
C GLU A 210 17.52 38.09 -7.48
N SER A 211 16.67 38.89 -8.13
CA SER A 211 16.43 40.30 -7.78
C SER A 211 15.81 40.47 -6.38
N ILE A 212 15.11 39.45 -5.88
CA ILE A 212 14.50 39.38 -4.54
C ILE A 212 15.44 38.66 -3.57
N ILE A 213 16.07 37.56 -3.99
CA ILE A 213 17.00 36.79 -3.13
C ILE A 213 18.21 37.64 -2.73
N ASN A 214 18.75 38.45 -3.64
CA ASN A 214 19.92 39.29 -3.36
C ASN A 214 19.54 40.66 -2.79
N ALA A 215 18.25 40.97 -2.64
CA ALA A 215 17.81 42.20 -2.01
C ALA A 215 18.12 42.14 -0.51
N PRO A 216 18.74 43.18 0.06
CA PRO A 216 18.94 43.23 1.50
C PRO A 216 17.58 43.40 2.22
N PRO A 217 17.35 42.73 3.37
CA PRO A 217 16.12 42.91 4.15
C PRO A 217 15.95 44.36 4.64
N THR A 218 14.85 45.00 4.24
CA THR A 218 14.49 46.37 4.61
C THR A 218 12.99 46.49 4.86
N GLY A 219 12.61 47.23 5.91
CA GLY A 219 11.22 47.54 6.22
C GLY A 219 10.54 48.57 5.31
N ASN A 220 11.30 49.25 4.44
CA ASN A 220 10.85 50.30 3.49
C ASN A 220 9.86 51.33 4.08
N THR A 221 9.93 51.53 5.39
CA THR A 221 9.13 52.46 6.19
C THR A 221 10.08 53.30 7.06
N TYR A 222 9.66 54.52 7.37
CA TYR A 222 10.42 55.52 8.15
C TYR A 222 11.71 56.05 7.50
N ASP A 223 12.79 55.28 7.50
CA ASP A 223 14.13 55.72 7.10
C ASP A 223 14.82 54.77 6.10
N GLY A 224 14.14 53.69 5.71
CA GLY A 224 14.68 52.71 4.77
C GLY A 224 15.90 51.95 5.30
N ALA A 225 16.13 51.98 6.62
CA ALA A 225 17.26 51.27 7.21
C ALA A 225 17.15 49.75 7.00
N LEU A 226 18.31 49.10 6.89
CA LEU A 226 18.40 47.64 6.94
C LEU A 226 17.83 47.13 8.26
N ASP A 227 17.14 46.01 8.22
CA ASP A 227 16.54 45.41 9.42
C ASP A 227 17.61 45.15 10.50
N GLU A 228 18.78 44.63 10.10
CA GLU A 228 19.91 44.36 11.01
C GLU A 228 20.50 45.64 11.62
N LEU A 229 20.52 46.76 10.87
CA LEU A 229 20.93 48.07 11.41
C LEU A 229 19.88 48.60 12.39
N SER A 230 18.60 48.32 12.13
CA SER A 230 17.49 48.71 12.99
C SER A 230 17.51 47.96 14.33
N PHE A 231 17.95 46.70 14.36
CA PHE A 231 18.07 45.92 15.60
C PHE A 231 19.41 46.13 16.30
N GLY A 232 20.47 46.38 15.54
CA GLY A 232 21.84 46.49 16.02
C GLY A 232 22.61 45.16 16.05
N PHE A 233 22.07 44.11 15.44
CA PHE A 233 22.66 42.77 15.33
C PHE A 233 22.09 42.02 14.11
N SER A 234 22.77 40.96 13.66
CA SER A 234 22.37 40.19 12.48
C SER A 234 21.27 39.16 12.75
N TYR A 235 20.56 38.74 11.71
CA TYR A 235 19.63 37.61 11.78
C TYR A 235 20.35 36.31 12.19
N ASP A 236 21.59 36.10 11.74
CA ASP A 236 22.42 34.97 12.18
C ASP A 236 22.64 34.97 13.70
N PHE A 237 22.88 36.15 14.30
CA PHE A 237 22.99 36.27 15.75
C PHE A 237 21.65 35.96 16.43
N LEU A 238 20.54 36.48 15.90
CA LEU A 238 19.21 36.28 16.47
C LEU A 238 18.75 34.80 16.42
N GLU A 239 18.99 34.13 15.30
CA GLU A 239 18.76 32.69 15.13
C GLU A 239 19.53 31.90 16.19
N TRP A 240 20.83 32.20 16.34
CA TRP A 240 21.68 31.56 17.32
C TRP A 240 21.31 31.91 18.77
N TYR A 241 20.92 33.17 19.05
CA TYR A 241 20.50 33.61 20.37
C TYR A 241 19.19 32.95 20.80
N SER A 242 18.26 32.75 19.86
CA SER A 242 17.02 31.99 20.09
C SER A 242 17.30 30.54 20.51
N TYR A 243 18.36 29.93 19.94
CA TYR A 243 18.84 28.63 20.38
C TYR A 243 19.49 28.67 21.78
N TYR A 244 20.36 29.66 22.03
CA TYR A 244 20.95 29.89 23.36
C TYR A 244 19.89 30.02 24.46
N LEU A 245 18.79 30.73 24.20
CA LEU A 245 17.70 30.89 25.17
C LEU A 245 16.98 29.58 25.50
N ASN A 246 16.92 28.63 24.56
CA ASN A 246 16.30 27.33 24.74
C ASN A 246 17.19 26.32 25.49
N MET A 247 18.47 26.63 25.72
CA MET A 247 19.39 25.78 26.46
C MET A 247 19.15 25.81 27.98
N SER A 248 19.53 24.73 28.65
CA SER A 248 19.61 24.69 30.12
C SER A 248 20.58 25.74 30.66
N HIS A 249 20.46 26.06 31.94
CA HIS A 249 21.35 27.03 32.59
C HIS A 249 22.83 26.59 32.51
N GLU A 250 23.08 25.29 32.70
CA GLU A 250 24.42 24.70 32.69
C GLU A 250 25.08 24.76 31.30
N GLU A 251 24.32 24.46 30.24
CA GLU A 251 24.78 24.56 28.86
C GLU A 251 25.12 26.01 28.47
N ARG A 252 24.27 26.97 28.86
CA ARG A 252 24.50 28.40 28.62
C ARG A 252 25.78 28.87 29.28
N GLU A 253 25.99 28.53 30.55
CA GLU A 253 27.22 28.89 31.26
C GLU A 253 28.45 28.27 30.63
N SER A 254 28.39 26.97 30.28
CA SER A 254 29.50 26.27 29.64
C SER A 254 29.88 26.93 28.31
N LEU A 255 28.87 27.26 27.49
CA LEU A 255 29.05 27.88 26.18
C LEU A 255 29.65 29.29 26.29
N VAL A 256 29.19 30.12 27.24
CA VAL A 256 29.76 31.45 27.49
C VAL A 256 31.18 31.36 28.05
N ARG A 257 31.48 30.38 28.91
CA ARG A 257 32.83 30.17 29.45
C ARG A 257 33.82 29.72 28.38
N ALA A 258 33.37 28.98 27.37
CA ALA A 258 34.19 28.51 26.27
C ALA A 258 34.56 29.61 25.24
N MET A 259 33.88 30.76 25.28
CA MET A 259 34.20 31.91 24.41
C MET A 259 35.47 32.62 24.85
N ASP A 260 36.26 33.08 23.88
CA ASP A 260 37.30 34.09 24.11
C ASP A 260 36.71 35.44 24.56
N ASP A 261 37.56 36.31 25.11
CA ASP A 261 37.13 37.57 25.73
C ASP A 261 36.43 38.51 24.73
N GLU A 262 36.91 38.54 23.49
CA GLU A 262 36.33 39.36 22.42
C GLU A 262 34.92 38.85 22.04
N SER A 263 34.78 37.56 21.78
CA SER A 263 33.48 36.93 21.47
C SER A 263 32.48 37.09 22.60
N ARG A 264 32.95 37.02 23.86
CA ARG A 264 32.11 37.23 25.05
C ARG A 264 31.62 38.66 25.17
N SER A 265 32.45 39.65 24.84
CA SER A 265 32.05 41.06 24.81
C SER A 265 31.02 41.34 23.72
N TYR A 266 31.22 40.80 22.51
CA TYR A 266 30.24 40.89 21.42
C TYR A 266 28.92 40.22 21.79
N PHE A 267 28.98 39.02 22.36
CA PHE A 267 27.81 38.30 22.85
C PHE A 267 27.00 39.15 23.83
N ALA A 268 27.66 39.69 24.86
CA ALA A 268 27.00 40.49 25.89
C ALA A 268 26.29 41.71 25.30
N THR A 269 26.96 42.41 24.37
CA THR A 269 26.41 43.61 23.71
C THR A 269 25.16 43.27 22.89
N TYR A 270 25.23 42.26 22.03
CA TYR A 270 24.11 41.89 21.18
C TYR A 270 22.97 41.23 21.95
N ALA A 271 23.28 40.45 22.99
CA ALA A 271 22.27 39.89 23.88
C ALA A 271 21.52 40.99 24.64
N GLU A 272 22.22 42.04 25.10
CA GLU A 272 21.59 43.21 25.73
C GLU A 272 20.65 43.93 24.77
N LEU A 273 21.09 44.20 23.54
CA LEU A 273 20.24 44.81 22.50
C LEU A 273 19.01 43.95 22.18
N ALA A 274 19.19 42.63 22.00
CA ALA A 274 18.09 41.71 21.73
C ALA A 274 17.08 41.68 22.90
N MET A 275 17.55 41.65 24.14
CA MET A 275 16.72 41.73 25.34
C MET A 275 15.99 43.07 25.47
N GLN A 276 16.64 44.17 25.14
CA GLN A 276 16.01 45.49 25.14
C GLN A 276 14.85 45.54 24.14
N ARG A 277 15.06 45.02 22.93
CA ARG A 277 14.00 44.90 21.90
C ARG A 277 12.88 43.99 22.36
N HIS A 278 13.21 42.83 22.89
CA HIS A 278 12.25 41.89 23.46
C HIS A 278 11.39 42.56 24.55
N ASN A 279 12.01 43.26 25.50
CA ASN A 279 11.31 43.92 26.60
C ASN A 279 10.38 45.04 26.12
N ASN A 280 10.83 45.85 25.14
CA ASN A 280 10.00 46.89 24.54
C ASN A 280 8.77 46.30 23.83
N ASN A 281 8.95 45.15 23.18
CA ASN A 281 7.89 44.46 22.44
C ASN A 281 7.16 43.37 23.25
N ARG A 282 7.49 43.20 24.54
CA ARG A 282 6.97 42.10 25.36
C ARG A 282 5.44 42.09 25.45
N HIS A 283 4.84 43.27 25.37
CA HIS A 283 3.40 43.48 25.31
C HIS A 283 2.72 42.80 24.11
N LYS A 284 3.46 42.35 23.10
CA LYS A 284 2.96 41.60 21.94
C LYS A 284 2.76 40.11 22.21
N TYR A 285 3.36 39.56 23.27
CA TYR A 285 3.28 38.13 23.61
C TYR A 285 2.26 37.80 24.70
N PHE A 286 1.70 38.81 25.38
CA PHE A 286 0.67 38.58 26.41
C PHE A 286 -0.70 38.15 25.85
N THR A 287 -0.87 38.27 24.53
CA THR A 287 -2.03 37.75 23.81
C THR A 287 -1.59 36.56 22.97
N PRO A 288 -2.47 35.56 22.73
CA PRO A 288 -2.20 34.51 21.76
C PRO A 288 -1.72 35.11 20.42
N PRO A 289 -0.81 34.42 19.72
CA PRO A 289 -0.36 34.86 18.40
C PRO A 289 -1.55 35.13 17.47
N GLN A 290 -1.46 36.18 16.66
CA GLN A 290 -2.52 36.60 15.75
C GLN A 290 -2.49 35.73 14.49
N GLY A 291 -3.66 35.22 14.10
CA GLY A 291 -3.79 34.22 13.03
C GLY A 291 -3.44 32.80 13.48
N LEU A 292 -3.87 31.81 12.71
CA LEU A 292 -3.50 30.41 12.91
C LEU A 292 -2.13 30.13 12.30
N HIS A 293 -1.22 29.59 13.10
CA HIS A 293 0.12 29.26 12.65
C HIS A 293 0.20 27.81 12.18
N PHE A 294 0.74 27.60 10.98
CA PHE A 294 0.84 26.27 10.37
C PHE A 294 2.25 25.70 10.48
N ASP A 295 2.74 25.54 11.70
CA ASP A 295 4.13 25.22 11.96
C ASP A 295 4.49 23.75 11.62
N VAL A 296 5.61 23.56 10.92
CA VAL A 296 6.27 22.28 10.61
C VAL A 296 7.51 22.12 11.49
N TYR A 297 8.24 23.22 11.73
CA TYR A 297 9.36 23.31 12.67
C TYR A 297 8.92 24.00 13.96
N ASP A 298 9.67 23.79 15.06
CA ASP A 298 9.33 24.48 16.31
C ASP A 298 9.71 25.97 16.21
N LYS A 299 8.73 26.83 16.50
CA LYS A 299 8.89 28.28 16.52
C LYS A 299 9.19 28.85 17.91
N SER A 300 8.99 28.07 18.97
CA SER A 300 8.95 28.57 20.34
C SER A 300 10.29 29.16 20.81
N VAL A 301 10.22 30.21 21.63
CA VAL A 301 11.37 30.85 22.29
C VAL A 301 10.96 31.31 23.69
N PRO A 302 11.74 31.03 24.75
CA PRO A 302 11.41 31.47 26.10
C PRO A 302 11.19 32.99 26.20
N GLY A 303 10.07 33.38 26.79
CA GLY A 303 9.63 34.78 26.91
C GLY A 303 8.89 35.34 25.69
N GLY A 304 8.97 34.67 24.54
CA GLY A 304 8.35 35.06 23.28
C GLY A 304 7.12 34.20 22.94
N TRP A 305 7.01 33.74 21.68
CA TRP A 305 5.94 32.82 21.29
C TRP A 305 6.00 31.51 22.10
N HIS A 306 4.88 31.18 22.73
CA HIS A 306 4.73 29.99 23.55
C HIS A 306 4.38 28.75 22.71
N PRO A 307 4.79 27.54 23.14
CA PRO A 307 4.25 26.31 22.57
C PRO A 307 2.73 26.27 22.75
N GLU A 308 1.99 25.75 21.76
CA GLU A 308 0.58 25.41 21.95
C GLU A 308 0.52 24.33 23.05
N ILE A 309 0.13 24.72 24.27
CA ILE A 309 0.13 23.81 25.41
C ILE A 309 -1.00 22.80 25.22
N SER A 310 -0.66 21.61 24.70
CA SER A 310 -1.43 20.42 25.03
C SER A 310 -1.14 20.08 26.49
N ILE A 311 -2.14 20.19 27.36
CA ILE A 311 -2.02 19.75 28.76
C ILE A 311 -1.66 18.27 28.73
N LYS A 312 -0.40 17.95 29.04
CA LYS A 312 0.04 16.56 29.09
C LYS A 312 -0.77 15.82 30.14
N LYS A 313 -1.45 14.75 29.74
CA LYS A 313 -2.13 13.87 30.68
C LYS A 313 -1.07 13.24 31.56
N GLN A 314 -1.11 13.52 32.86
CA GLN A 314 -0.22 12.82 33.80
C GLN A 314 -0.44 11.32 33.64
N ILE A 315 0.66 10.59 33.37
CA ILE A 315 0.62 9.14 33.34
C ILE A 315 0.33 8.68 34.76
N ASP A 316 -0.78 7.96 34.92
CA ASP A 316 -1.11 7.35 36.20
C ASP A 316 -0.18 6.15 36.45
N LEU A 317 0.94 6.43 37.13
CA LEU A 317 1.96 5.44 37.45
C LEU A 317 1.41 4.32 38.37
N SER A 318 0.26 4.52 39.03
CA SER A 318 -0.36 3.49 39.89
C SER A 318 -0.89 2.29 39.09
N THR A 319 -1.03 2.44 37.78
CA THR A 319 -1.45 1.35 36.88
C THR A 319 -0.36 0.33 36.59
N PHE A 320 0.91 0.63 36.90
CA PHE A 320 2.05 -0.26 36.65
C PHE A 320 2.51 -0.99 37.92
N HIS A 321 2.60 -2.32 37.86
CA HIS A 321 3.13 -3.13 38.95
C HIS A 321 4.67 -3.21 38.93
N ASN A 322 5.27 -3.36 40.11
CA ASN A 322 6.73 -3.33 40.33
C ASN A 322 7.41 -2.07 39.79
N LEU A 323 6.80 -0.91 40.05
CA LEU A 323 7.39 0.38 39.75
C LEU A 323 8.61 0.63 40.65
N PHE A 324 9.78 0.85 40.06
CA PHE A 324 11.00 1.19 40.80
C PHE A 324 11.60 2.51 40.30
N VAL A 325 12.45 3.11 41.12
CA VAL A 325 13.08 4.42 40.83
C VAL A 325 14.57 4.22 40.58
N LEU A 326 15.04 4.68 39.41
CA LEU A 326 16.46 4.80 39.10
C LEU A 326 16.99 6.13 39.63
N LYS A 327 18.06 6.11 40.44
CA LYS A 327 18.71 7.34 40.92
C LYS A 327 19.46 8.04 39.76
N ASN A 328 19.32 9.36 39.66
CA ASN A 328 19.95 10.17 38.61
C ASN A 328 21.48 10.15 38.64
N GLU A 329 22.09 9.94 39.80
CA GLU A 329 23.55 9.80 39.97
C GLU A 329 24.13 8.65 39.13
N SER A 330 23.33 7.61 38.88
CA SER A 330 23.71 6.46 38.06
C SER A 330 23.74 6.76 36.54
N LEU A 331 23.22 7.92 36.11
CA LEU A 331 23.12 8.28 34.70
C LEU A 331 24.46 8.75 34.10
N VAL A 332 25.46 9.03 34.92
CA VAL A 332 26.82 9.39 34.45
C VAL A 332 27.40 8.31 33.53
N LEU A 333 27.07 7.04 33.79
CA LEU A 333 27.48 5.90 32.96
C LEU A 333 26.99 6.02 31.50
N PHE A 334 25.82 6.62 31.29
CA PHE A 334 25.16 6.69 29.99
C PHE A 334 25.56 7.94 29.18
N LYS A 335 26.27 8.91 29.78
CA LYS A 335 26.63 10.18 29.13
C LYS A 335 27.86 10.10 28.21
N GLN A 336 28.59 8.98 28.16
CA GLN A 336 29.74 8.85 27.26
C GLN A 336 29.26 8.55 25.82
N PRO A 337 29.65 9.36 24.81
CA PRO A 337 29.11 9.28 23.46
C PRO A 337 29.69 8.08 22.70
N ASN A 338 28.90 7.01 22.56
CA ASN A 338 29.24 5.85 21.71
C ASN A 338 28.52 5.87 20.34
N HIS A 339 28.14 7.07 19.85
CA HIS A 339 27.25 7.23 18.69
C HIS A 339 27.84 6.72 17.37
N LYS A 340 29.18 6.70 17.21
CA LYS A 340 29.82 6.40 15.91
C LYS A 340 29.69 4.94 15.46
N ASP A 341 29.42 4.02 16.39
CA ASP A 341 29.36 2.58 16.11
C ASP A 341 27.94 2.02 16.04
N ILE A 342 26.92 2.83 16.34
CA ILE A 342 25.52 2.41 16.28
C ILE A 342 25.08 2.35 14.82
N LYS A 343 24.57 1.18 14.41
CA LYS A 343 24.09 0.95 13.05
C LYS A 343 22.63 0.55 13.08
N ILE A 344 21.84 1.15 12.19
CA ILE A 344 20.47 0.73 11.93
C ILE A 344 20.42 -0.06 10.62
N LYS A 345 19.74 -1.20 10.65
CA LYS A 345 19.49 -2.06 9.50
C LYS A 345 18.01 -2.36 9.40
N THR A 346 17.38 -1.95 8.31
CA THR A 346 16.00 -2.38 7.99
C THR A 346 16.02 -3.87 7.67
N ILE A 347 15.29 -4.68 8.45
CA ILE A 347 15.14 -6.12 8.19
C ILE A 347 13.88 -6.38 7.38
N LEU A 348 12.78 -5.76 7.80
CA LEU A 348 11.52 -5.71 7.06
C LEU A 348 11.05 -4.24 7.05
N PRO A 349 10.20 -3.84 6.10
CA PRO A 349 9.55 -2.54 6.15
C PRO A 349 8.90 -2.30 7.50
N TYR A 350 9.17 -1.14 8.11
CA TYR A 350 8.75 -0.74 9.46
C TYR A 350 9.32 -1.60 10.61
N VAL A 351 10.36 -2.42 10.34
CA VAL A 351 11.07 -3.23 11.34
C VAL A 351 12.59 -3.11 11.14
N HIS A 352 13.27 -2.51 12.11
CA HIS A 352 14.69 -2.19 12.04
C HIS A 352 15.46 -2.81 13.20
N GLN A 353 16.61 -3.36 12.93
CA GLN A 353 17.57 -3.80 13.94
C GLN A 353 18.60 -2.71 14.17
N ILE A 354 18.89 -2.45 15.45
CA ILE A 354 19.86 -1.47 15.89
C ILE A 354 20.98 -2.22 16.62
N GLU A 355 22.20 -2.08 16.14
CA GLU A 355 23.36 -2.75 16.70
C GLU A 355 24.09 -1.84 17.69
N SER A 356 24.58 -2.42 18.79
CA SER A 356 25.45 -1.73 19.76
C SER A 356 24.82 -0.48 20.43
N LEU A 357 23.50 -0.49 20.68
CA LEU A 357 22.80 0.61 21.34
C LEU A 357 23.26 0.80 22.80
N LEU A 358 23.52 -0.31 23.50
CA LEU A 358 24.07 -0.33 24.86
C LEU A 358 25.44 -1.00 24.91
N THR A 359 26.30 -0.48 25.77
CA THR A 359 27.59 -1.07 26.14
C THR A 359 27.44 -2.19 27.17
N GLU A 360 28.47 -3.03 27.31
CA GLU A 360 28.50 -4.11 28.30
C GLU A 360 28.28 -3.59 29.73
N GLN A 361 28.87 -2.44 30.09
CA GLN A 361 28.72 -1.85 31.42
C GLN A 361 27.28 -1.39 31.69
N GLU A 362 26.62 -0.79 30.69
CA GLU A 362 25.22 -0.36 30.79
C GLU A 362 24.26 -1.56 30.92
N ILE A 363 24.54 -2.65 30.19
CA ILE A 363 23.77 -3.90 30.28
C ILE A 363 23.90 -4.49 31.70
N LEU A 364 25.12 -4.60 32.22
CA LEU A 364 25.37 -5.12 33.58
C LEU A 364 24.65 -4.28 34.64
N PHE A 365 24.62 -2.95 34.47
CA PHE A 365 23.87 -2.05 35.35
C PHE A 365 22.37 -2.37 35.35
N PHE A 366 21.74 -2.51 34.19
CA PHE A 366 20.31 -2.84 34.12
C PHE A 366 19.99 -4.23 34.70
N LEU A 367 20.86 -5.22 34.46
CA LEU A 367 20.71 -6.56 35.02
C LEU A 367 20.82 -6.56 36.55
N ASP A 368 21.74 -5.79 37.13
CA ASP A 368 21.88 -5.64 38.59
C ASP A 368 20.66 -4.95 39.21
N VAL A 369 20.13 -3.90 38.56
CA VAL A 369 18.89 -3.24 38.98
C VAL A 369 17.74 -4.23 39.01
N LEU A 370 17.56 -5.03 37.95
CA LEU A 370 16.47 -5.99 37.83
C LEU A 370 16.57 -7.11 38.88
N LYS A 371 17.78 -7.61 39.16
CA LYS A 371 18.03 -8.64 40.19
C LYS A 371 17.59 -8.20 41.60
N LYS A 372 17.60 -6.90 41.87
CA LYS A 372 17.24 -6.32 43.18
C LYS A 372 15.76 -6.03 43.35
N GLN A 373 14.94 -6.19 42.30
CA GLN A 373 13.50 -5.94 42.37
C GLN A 373 12.72 -7.19 42.82
N GLU A 374 11.55 -6.98 43.44
CA GLU A 374 10.62 -8.07 43.76
C GLU A 374 10.07 -8.71 42.48
N LYS A 375 9.97 -10.05 42.47
CA LYS A 375 9.49 -10.83 41.32
C LYS A 375 7.99 -11.09 41.41
N SER A 376 7.20 -10.52 40.52
CA SER A 376 5.79 -10.89 40.34
C SER A 376 5.43 -11.10 38.87
N TYR A 377 4.58 -12.10 38.59
CA TYR A 377 4.10 -12.37 37.25
C TYR A 377 3.05 -11.36 36.80
N ALA A 378 3.07 -11.02 35.51
CA ALA A 378 2.12 -10.11 34.90
C ALA A 378 1.62 -10.63 33.54
N ASP A 379 0.41 -10.23 33.17
CA ASP A 379 -0.18 -10.49 31.85
C ASP A 379 0.45 -9.61 30.75
N ILE A 380 -0.04 -9.76 29.52
CA ILE A 380 0.44 -9.01 28.35
C ILE A 380 0.27 -7.49 28.47
N HIS A 381 -0.67 -7.03 29.31
CA HIS A 381 -0.92 -5.62 29.59
C HIS A 381 -0.15 -5.11 30.83
N GLY A 382 0.61 -5.98 31.50
CA GLY A 382 1.37 -5.62 32.70
C GLY A 382 0.56 -5.67 34.00
N LYS A 383 -0.63 -6.29 34.01
CA LYS A 383 -1.45 -6.50 35.21
C LYS A 383 -1.07 -7.79 35.92
N PRO A 384 -1.22 -7.91 37.25
CA PRO A 384 -0.78 -9.09 38.01
C PRO A 384 -1.56 -10.33 37.60
N CYS A 385 -0.84 -11.44 37.47
CA CYS A 385 -1.40 -12.72 37.08
C CYS A 385 -0.79 -13.83 37.93
N HIS A 386 -1.61 -14.73 38.46
CA HIS A 386 -1.14 -15.87 39.26
C HIS A 386 -0.55 -17.01 38.40
N HIS A 387 -0.68 -16.96 37.08
CA HIS A 387 -0.35 -18.04 36.15
C HIS A 387 0.66 -17.61 35.06
N GLY A 388 1.30 -16.45 35.22
CA GLY A 388 2.22 -15.93 34.20
C GLY A 388 3.56 -16.67 34.19
N GLN A 389 4.23 -16.65 33.04
CA GLN A 389 5.61 -17.12 32.84
C GLN A 389 6.57 -15.96 32.50
N GLN A 390 6.12 -14.72 32.70
CA GLN A 390 6.88 -13.52 32.40
C GLN A 390 6.93 -12.62 33.63
N TYR A 391 8.14 -12.23 34.01
CA TYR A 391 8.36 -11.22 35.03
C TYR A 391 8.38 -9.82 34.39
N ARG A 392 7.69 -8.86 35.01
CA ARG A 392 7.67 -7.46 34.54
C ARG A 392 8.01 -6.48 35.67
N GLY A 393 8.79 -5.47 35.32
CA GLY A 393 9.11 -4.31 36.17
C GLY A 393 9.13 -3.03 35.34
N SER A 394 8.72 -1.91 35.92
CA SER A 394 8.64 -0.64 35.19
C SER A 394 9.37 0.48 35.92
N THR A 395 9.92 1.45 35.19
CA THR A 395 10.44 2.69 35.76
C THR A 395 10.15 3.86 34.82
N TYR A 396 9.99 5.04 35.40
CA TYR A 396 9.77 6.29 34.67
C TYR A 396 11.00 7.19 34.83
N ASN A 397 11.78 7.39 33.76
CA ASN A 397 13.02 8.16 33.80
C ASN A 397 13.22 9.02 32.54
N PRO A 398 12.78 10.30 32.57
CA PRO A 398 12.94 11.22 31.45
C PRO A 398 14.39 11.51 31.06
N ALA A 399 15.31 11.57 32.02
CA ALA A 399 16.71 11.89 31.77
C ALA A 399 17.41 10.76 30.99
N LEU A 400 17.16 9.51 31.35
CA LEU A 400 17.66 8.35 30.60
C LEU A 400 17.05 8.27 29.20
N ALA A 401 15.76 8.57 29.05
CA ALA A 401 15.10 8.60 27.75
C ALA A 401 15.71 9.67 26.82
N GLY A 402 16.04 10.86 27.34
CA GLY A 402 16.77 11.89 26.59
C GLY A 402 18.12 11.41 26.07
N ILE A 403 18.94 10.81 26.95
CA ILE A 403 20.27 10.29 26.59
C ILE A 403 20.18 9.20 25.50
N LEU A 404 19.23 8.26 25.61
CA LEU A 404 19.04 7.23 24.60
C LEU A 404 18.46 7.80 23.30
N PHE A 405 17.65 8.85 23.38
CA PHE A 405 17.08 9.49 22.19
C PHE A 405 18.17 10.18 21.39
N GLU A 406 19.10 10.90 22.02
CA GLU A 406 20.28 11.48 21.34
C GLU A 406 21.11 10.43 20.58
N ARG A 407 21.11 9.17 21.04
CA ARG A 407 21.76 8.05 20.32
C ARG A 407 21.00 7.58 19.09
N LEU A 408 19.67 7.65 19.13
CA LEU A 408 18.79 7.11 18.10
C LEU A 408 18.36 8.15 17.08
N GLU A 409 18.20 9.41 17.48
CA GLU A 409 17.66 10.50 16.64
C GLU A 409 18.31 10.58 15.25
N PRO A 410 19.65 10.49 15.09
CA PRO A 410 20.28 10.54 13.77
C PRO A 410 19.97 9.34 12.86
N LEU A 411 19.43 8.26 13.42
CA LEU A 411 19.15 6.99 12.73
C LEU A 411 17.66 6.82 12.39
N LEU A 412 16.78 7.67 12.93
CA LEU A 412 15.33 7.59 12.76
C LEU A 412 14.85 8.57 11.69
N GLU A 413 13.74 8.21 11.04
CA GLU A 413 13.06 9.12 10.12
C GLU A 413 12.51 10.32 10.91
N PRO A 414 12.97 11.55 10.65
CA PRO A 414 12.53 12.73 11.40
C PRO A 414 11.06 13.04 11.18
N TYR A 415 10.48 12.53 10.08
CA TYR A 415 9.09 12.75 9.74
C TYR A 415 8.44 11.52 9.08
N LEU A 416 7.19 11.25 9.45
CA LEU A 416 6.37 10.19 8.89
C LEU A 416 5.09 10.75 8.29
N PHE A 417 4.65 10.13 7.19
CA PHE A 417 3.36 10.44 6.58
C PHE A 417 2.47 9.21 6.61
N ASP A 418 1.35 9.30 7.32
CA ASP A 418 0.36 8.23 7.39
C ASP A 418 -0.74 8.45 6.33
N ASP A 419 -0.85 7.50 5.41
CA ASP A 419 -1.88 7.46 4.36
C ASP A 419 -3.13 6.64 4.75
N GLY A 420 -3.14 6.11 5.98
CA GLY A 420 -4.19 5.26 6.53
C GLY A 420 -4.05 3.78 6.25
N TYR A 421 -2.98 3.30 5.58
CA TYR A 421 -2.71 1.88 5.34
C TYR A 421 -1.41 1.39 5.98
N GLN A 422 -0.54 2.30 6.39
CA GLN A 422 0.72 1.94 7.03
C GLN A 422 0.48 1.30 8.40
N PRO A 423 1.39 0.43 8.87
CA PRO A 423 1.28 -0.18 10.20
C PRO A 423 1.66 0.80 11.33
N ILE A 424 1.76 2.10 11.04
CA ILE A 424 1.88 3.16 12.04
C ILE A 424 0.48 3.70 12.32
N ASP A 425 0.08 3.75 13.58
CA ASP A 425 -1.24 4.24 14.01
C ASP A 425 -1.26 5.77 14.04
N GLY A 426 -0.96 6.41 12.91
CA GLY A 426 -0.78 7.85 12.81
C GLY A 426 -2.07 8.64 12.52
N GLY A 427 -3.15 7.97 12.12
CA GLY A 427 -4.33 8.64 11.59
C GLY A 427 -4.12 9.14 10.16
N LYS A 428 -5.09 8.82 9.31
CA LYS A 428 -5.07 9.12 7.87
C LYS A 428 -4.77 10.60 7.58
N ASP A 429 -3.88 10.83 6.62
CA ASP A 429 -3.44 12.14 6.13
C ASP A 429 -2.72 13.01 7.18
N THR A 430 -2.13 12.36 8.20
CA THR A 430 -1.38 13.04 9.27
C THR A 430 0.12 13.04 8.97
N VAL A 431 0.77 14.16 9.30
CA VAL A 431 2.23 14.28 9.30
C VAL A 431 2.71 14.27 10.74
N TRP A 432 3.65 13.38 11.02
CA TRP A 432 4.23 13.17 12.34
C TRP A 432 5.69 13.59 12.35
N LYS A 433 6.09 14.38 13.32
CA LYS A 433 7.48 14.77 13.57
C LYS A 433 8.04 13.94 14.72
N LEU A 434 9.27 13.44 14.58
CA LEU A 434 9.97 12.75 15.66
C LEU A 434 10.14 13.70 16.86
N ALA A 435 9.68 13.28 18.03
CA ALA A 435 9.63 14.13 19.23
C ALA A 435 10.48 13.61 20.40
N GLY A 436 10.76 12.29 20.46
CA GLY A 436 11.61 11.74 21.51
C GLY A 436 11.40 10.26 21.78
N LEU A 437 11.89 9.82 22.94
CA LEU A 437 11.59 8.52 23.52
C LEU A 437 10.61 8.63 24.69
N SER A 438 9.74 7.64 24.82
CA SER A 438 8.86 7.51 25.98
C SER A 438 9.72 7.34 27.25
N PRO A 439 9.45 8.12 28.31
CA PRO A 439 10.17 8.00 29.59
C PRO A 439 9.81 6.73 30.38
N LEU A 440 8.84 5.93 29.92
CA LEU A 440 8.42 4.69 30.56
C LEU A 440 9.22 3.49 30.01
N PHE A 441 10.03 2.89 30.87
CA PHE A 441 10.82 1.70 30.57
C PHE A 441 10.15 0.47 31.17
N ARG A 442 9.82 -0.52 30.34
CA ARG A 442 9.20 -1.78 30.75
C ARG A 442 10.21 -2.92 30.60
N PHE A 443 10.70 -3.44 31.71
CA PHE A 443 11.57 -4.62 31.77
C PHE A 443 10.70 -5.87 31.72
N ILE A 444 11.00 -6.78 30.79
CA ILE A 444 10.26 -8.02 30.59
C ILE A 444 11.28 -9.17 30.57
N ALA A 445 11.13 -10.12 31.49
CA ALA A 445 11.95 -11.33 31.55
C ALA A 445 11.07 -12.56 31.28
N TYR A 446 11.42 -13.31 30.23
CA TYR A 446 10.78 -14.56 29.85
C TYR A 446 11.63 -15.70 30.42
N THR A 447 11.08 -16.37 31.44
CA THR A 447 11.75 -17.50 32.09
C THR A 447 11.74 -18.73 31.19
N HIS A 448 12.33 -19.84 31.64
CA HIS A 448 12.18 -21.13 30.98
C HIS A 448 10.69 -21.43 30.69
N GLU A 449 10.42 -21.92 29.48
CA GLU A 449 9.11 -22.18 28.88
C GLU A 449 8.28 -20.92 28.55
N GLY A 450 8.76 -19.71 28.87
CA GLY A 450 8.04 -18.46 28.60
C GLY A 450 7.95 -18.15 27.10
N GLU A 451 6.73 -17.85 26.64
CA GLU A 451 6.43 -17.45 25.26
C GLU A 451 5.50 -16.21 25.22
N LEU A 452 5.30 -15.64 24.03
CA LEU A 452 4.30 -14.60 23.80
C LEU A 452 3.60 -14.86 22.47
N VAL A 453 2.29 -15.04 22.52
CA VAL A 453 1.43 -15.22 21.35
C VAL A 453 1.48 -14.01 20.42
N GLY A 454 0.95 -14.16 19.21
CA GLY A 454 0.89 -13.06 18.26
C GLY A 454 -0.02 -11.95 18.79
N HIS A 455 0.50 -10.73 18.82
CA HIS A 455 -0.19 -9.56 19.32
C HIS A 455 0.28 -8.30 18.59
N TYR A 456 -0.39 -7.19 18.89
CA TYR A 456 -0.03 -5.85 18.43
C TYR A 456 0.30 -4.97 19.63
N ASP A 457 1.15 -3.98 19.39
CA ASP A 457 1.37 -2.94 20.39
C ASP A 457 0.33 -1.84 20.26
N GLU A 458 -0.12 -1.31 21.39
CA GLU A 458 -1.01 -0.16 21.45
C GLU A 458 -0.21 1.13 21.62
N GLY A 459 -0.49 2.10 20.75
CA GLY A 459 0.09 3.44 20.84
C GLY A 459 -0.59 4.28 21.90
N TYR A 460 0.20 4.99 22.70
CA TYR A 460 -0.25 6.03 23.60
C TYR A 460 -0.38 7.36 22.86
N GLN A 461 -1.47 8.09 23.09
CA GLN A 461 -1.69 9.44 22.57
C GLN A 461 -2.00 10.42 23.71
N ASP A 462 -1.35 11.58 23.68
CA ASP A 462 -1.49 12.69 24.62
C ASP A 462 -1.41 14.03 23.89
N GLY A 463 -2.57 14.67 23.71
CA GLY A 463 -2.69 15.86 22.87
C GLY A 463 -2.21 15.58 21.44
N LYS A 464 -1.19 16.33 21.01
CA LYS A 464 -0.53 16.16 19.70
C LYS A 464 0.53 15.06 19.69
N GLN A 465 0.97 14.55 20.84
CA GLN A 465 1.98 13.50 20.88
C GLN A 465 1.36 12.12 20.79
N LYS A 466 1.94 11.23 19.99
CA LYS A 466 1.56 9.82 19.90
C LYS A 466 2.79 8.95 19.74
N THR A 467 2.79 7.79 20.38
CA THR A 467 3.81 6.77 20.14
C THR A 467 3.41 5.92 18.94
N LEU A 468 4.33 5.75 17.98
CA LEU A 468 4.04 5.01 16.74
C LEU A 468 4.90 3.74 16.57
N TYR A 469 6.02 3.64 17.29
CA TYR A 469 6.94 2.52 17.23
C TYR A 469 7.31 2.05 18.64
N SER A 470 7.51 0.74 18.77
CA SER A 470 8.11 0.10 19.93
C SER A 470 9.60 -0.12 19.69
N LEU A 471 10.41 0.17 20.71
CA LEU A 471 11.83 -0.14 20.79
C LEU A 471 12.04 -1.25 21.83
N LEU A 472 12.60 -2.37 21.40
CA LEU A 472 12.91 -3.54 22.21
C LEU A 472 14.43 -3.66 22.37
N ILE A 473 14.98 -3.32 23.53
CA ILE A 473 16.43 -3.41 23.81
C ILE A 473 16.73 -4.73 24.53
N TYR A 474 17.59 -5.57 23.95
CA TYR A 474 17.93 -6.87 24.53
C TYR A 474 19.04 -6.74 25.56
N LEU A 475 18.82 -7.27 26.77
CA LEU A 475 19.82 -7.32 27.84
C LEU A 475 20.51 -8.69 27.92
N THR A 476 19.90 -9.75 27.40
CA THR A 476 20.49 -11.08 27.31
C THR A 476 20.53 -11.58 25.87
N SER A 477 21.49 -12.46 25.58
CA SER A 477 21.63 -13.14 24.30
C SER A 477 21.00 -14.53 24.39
N GLN A 478 20.45 -15.03 23.29
CA GLN A 478 19.97 -16.41 23.20
C GLN A 478 20.83 -17.22 22.22
N GLN A 479 21.02 -18.50 22.52
CA GLN A 479 21.77 -19.41 21.67
C GLN A 479 20.89 -19.87 20.49
N PRO A 480 21.48 -20.36 19.39
CA PRO A 480 20.71 -21.05 18.36
C PRO A 480 19.89 -22.19 18.98
N GLU A 481 18.64 -22.37 18.51
CA GLU A 481 17.74 -23.46 18.91
C GLU A 481 17.28 -23.44 20.39
N SER A 482 17.70 -22.45 21.18
CA SER A 482 17.26 -22.31 22.58
C SER A 482 15.94 -21.56 22.73
N GLY A 483 15.33 -21.10 21.63
CA GLY A 483 14.08 -20.35 21.65
C GLY A 483 14.22 -18.93 22.25
N GLY A 484 13.08 -18.28 22.52
CA GLY A 484 13.06 -16.89 23.01
C GLY A 484 13.37 -15.86 21.93
N GLU A 485 13.23 -16.19 20.65
CA GLU A 485 13.37 -15.22 19.56
C GLU A 485 12.14 -14.30 19.45
N THR A 486 12.36 -13.03 19.09
CA THR A 486 11.24 -12.18 18.65
C THR A 486 10.89 -12.56 17.22
N VAL A 487 9.63 -12.89 16.96
CA VAL A 487 9.15 -13.17 15.60
C VAL A 487 8.24 -12.08 15.09
N ILE A 488 8.41 -11.72 13.82
CA ILE A 488 7.48 -10.87 13.08
C ILE A 488 6.52 -11.78 12.34
N LEU A 489 5.22 -11.56 12.54
CA LEU A 489 4.16 -12.42 12.04
C LEU A 489 3.42 -11.76 10.90
N LEU A 490 2.88 -12.57 9.98
CA LEU A 490 1.98 -12.08 8.94
C LEU A 490 0.70 -11.55 9.57
N ASP A 491 0.34 -10.32 9.22
CA ASP A 491 -0.98 -9.79 9.53
C ASP A 491 -1.97 -10.07 8.39
N PRO A 492 -3.05 -10.84 8.63
CA PRO A 492 -4.05 -11.15 7.61
C PRO A 492 -4.89 -9.93 7.18
N GLU A 493 -4.88 -8.82 7.92
CA GLU A 493 -5.69 -7.63 7.63
C GLU A 493 -4.91 -6.46 7.03
N ARG A 494 -3.61 -6.62 6.77
CA ARG A 494 -2.70 -5.54 6.33
C ARG A 494 -3.12 -4.79 5.07
N ASN A 495 -3.86 -5.43 4.15
CA ASN A 495 -4.34 -4.78 2.93
C ASN A 495 -5.58 -3.90 3.16
N LYS A 496 -6.18 -3.96 4.36
CA LYS A 496 -7.26 -3.05 4.75
C LYS A 496 -6.66 -1.74 5.28
N PRO A 497 -7.35 -0.60 5.11
CA PRO A 497 -7.04 0.61 5.86
C PRO A 497 -7.01 0.32 7.35
N LEU A 498 -6.10 0.98 8.05
CA LEU A 498 -5.88 0.83 9.47
C LEU A 498 -7.14 1.08 10.29
N SER A 499 -7.99 2.03 9.86
CA SER A 499 -9.29 2.33 10.48
C SER A 499 -10.29 1.19 10.44
N GLU A 500 -10.06 0.16 9.62
CA GLU A 500 -10.92 -1.01 9.48
C GLU A 500 -10.26 -2.32 9.95
N ARG A 501 -8.99 -2.24 10.37
CA ARG A 501 -8.28 -3.38 10.94
C ARG A 501 -8.74 -3.59 12.37
N SER A 502 -8.86 -4.86 12.71
CA SER A 502 -8.99 -5.35 14.06
C SER A 502 -7.59 -5.70 14.58
N PHE A 503 -7.30 -5.36 15.83
CA PHE A 503 -6.02 -5.66 16.48
C PHE A 503 -6.21 -6.60 17.68
N PRO A 504 -6.89 -7.75 17.54
CA PRO A 504 -7.01 -8.71 18.63
C PRO A 504 -5.68 -9.44 18.83
N ASP A 505 -5.43 -9.85 20.07
CA ASP A 505 -4.36 -10.79 20.39
C ASP A 505 -4.80 -12.21 20.04
N ASP A 506 -3.85 -13.06 19.71
CA ASP A 506 -4.12 -14.46 19.37
C ASP A 506 -4.53 -15.26 20.62
N ALA A 507 -5.50 -16.17 20.43
CA ALA A 507 -5.88 -17.12 21.48
C ALA A 507 -4.91 -18.30 21.62
N THR A 508 -4.09 -18.59 20.60
CA THR A 508 -3.17 -19.73 20.54
C THR A 508 -1.80 -19.32 20.00
N PRO A 509 -0.73 -20.09 20.25
CA PRO A 509 0.57 -19.87 19.61
C PRO A 509 0.48 -19.85 18.08
N PHE A 510 1.30 -19.02 17.45
CA PHE A 510 1.33 -18.85 15.99
C PHE A 510 1.97 -20.06 15.30
N HIS A 511 1.54 -20.32 14.05
CA HIS A 511 2.13 -21.36 13.23
C HIS A 511 3.45 -20.91 12.59
N GLN A 512 4.37 -21.84 12.36
CA GLN A 512 5.67 -21.55 11.74
C GLN A 512 5.52 -20.93 10.32
N ALA A 513 4.43 -21.25 9.62
CA ALA A 513 4.10 -20.70 8.30
C ALA A 513 3.70 -19.20 8.32
N ASP A 514 3.45 -18.64 9.50
CA ASP A 514 3.08 -17.23 9.67
C ASP A 514 4.27 -16.35 10.04
N ILE A 515 5.43 -16.95 10.33
CA ILE A 515 6.65 -16.20 10.68
C ILE A 515 7.26 -15.61 9.42
N LEU A 516 7.26 -14.28 9.33
CA LEU A 516 7.93 -13.53 8.27
C LEU A 516 9.42 -13.36 8.54
N HIS A 517 9.78 -13.18 9.81
CA HIS A 517 11.17 -13.02 10.21
C HIS A 517 11.36 -13.42 11.68
N THR A 518 12.51 -14.01 11.98
CA THR A 518 12.93 -14.37 13.34
C THR A 518 14.15 -13.55 13.72
N ASN A 519 13.99 -12.67 14.70
CA ASN A 519 15.08 -11.86 15.25
C ASN A 519 15.59 -12.50 16.55
N ARG A 520 16.83 -13.00 16.51
CA ARG A 520 17.50 -13.58 17.67
C ARG A 520 18.01 -12.49 18.62
N PRO A 521 17.69 -12.55 19.92
CA PRO A 521 18.22 -11.63 20.93
C PRO A 521 19.74 -11.67 20.99
N LYS A 522 20.36 -10.49 20.91
CA LYS A 522 21.78 -10.27 21.19
C LYS A 522 21.88 -9.10 22.16
N ALA A 523 22.52 -9.33 23.31
CA ALA A 523 22.66 -8.31 24.34
C ALA A 523 23.31 -7.03 23.78
N GLY A 524 22.72 -5.88 24.09
CA GLY A 524 23.15 -4.56 23.61
C GLY A 524 22.54 -4.12 22.28
N ASN A 525 21.95 -5.04 21.51
CA ASN A 525 21.19 -4.70 20.31
C ASN A 525 19.75 -4.33 20.66
N ALA A 526 19.06 -3.66 19.74
CA ALA A 526 17.64 -3.38 19.83
C ALA A 526 16.89 -3.73 18.54
N LEU A 527 15.58 -3.90 18.66
CA LEU A 527 14.63 -4.05 17.56
C LEU A 527 13.60 -2.93 17.64
N LEU A 528 13.47 -2.16 16.57
CA LEU A 528 12.48 -1.10 16.40
C LEU A 528 11.37 -1.61 15.47
N LEU A 529 10.11 -1.57 15.88
CA LEU A 529 8.98 -1.97 15.04
C LEU A 529 7.76 -1.06 15.22
N ALA A 530 7.02 -0.81 14.14
CA ALA A 530 5.77 -0.04 14.22
C ALA A 530 4.71 -0.76 15.06
N HIS A 531 3.88 -0.02 15.80
CA HIS A 531 2.94 -0.59 16.77
C HIS A 531 1.92 -1.57 16.17
N ARG A 532 1.51 -1.38 14.91
CA ARG A 532 0.54 -2.26 14.23
C ARG A 532 1.20 -3.34 13.37
N ILE A 533 2.47 -3.66 13.66
CA ILE A 533 3.14 -4.88 13.22
C ILE A 533 2.83 -6.01 14.21
N ARG A 534 2.23 -7.09 13.70
CA ARG A 534 1.93 -8.29 14.47
C ARG A 534 3.24 -9.00 14.82
N HIS A 535 3.47 -9.30 16.09
CA HIS A 535 4.71 -9.94 16.53
C HIS A 535 4.48 -10.82 17.76
N GLY A 536 5.46 -11.65 18.10
CA GLY A 536 5.42 -12.58 19.22
C GLY A 536 6.81 -13.00 19.70
N VAL A 537 6.86 -13.93 20.63
CA VAL A 537 8.11 -14.50 21.17
C VAL A 537 8.00 -16.03 21.18
N THR A 538 8.95 -16.71 20.55
CA THR A 538 9.03 -18.17 20.59
C THR A 538 9.27 -18.64 22.01
N LYS A 539 8.84 -19.86 22.32
CA LYS A 539 9.04 -20.48 23.62
C LYS A 539 10.50 -20.53 24.01
N ASN A 540 10.85 -19.99 25.18
CA ASN A 540 12.22 -20.03 25.70
C ASN A 540 12.56 -21.42 26.25
N LEU A 541 13.37 -22.18 25.53
CA LEU A 541 13.83 -23.51 25.93
C LEU A 541 15.10 -23.45 26.80
N SER A 542 15.73 -22.28 26.90
CA SER A 542 16.89 -22.06 27.78
C SER A 542 16.46 -21.99 29.26
N TYR A 543 17.38 -22.36 30.16
CA TYR A 543 17.25 -22.06 31.59
C TYR A 543 17.67 -20.62 31.92
N GLU A 544 18.29 -19.91 30.97
CA GLU A 544 18.61 -18.50 31.10
C GLU A 544 17.41 -17.63 30.67
N ASP A 545 17.12 -16.62 31.48
CA ASP A 545 16.03 -15.68 31.22
C ASP A 545 16.34 -14.83 29.97
N ARG A 546 15.37 -14.74 29.06
CA ARG A 546 15.38 -13.73 28.00
C ARG A 546 14.88 -12.41 28.57
N ILE A 547 15.74 -11.40 28.65
CA ILE A 547 15.43 -10.11 29.27
C ILE A 547 15.47 -9.01 28.21
N VAL A 548 14.38 -8.25 28.10
CA VAL A 548 14.21 -7.15 27.16
C VAL A 548 13.65 -5.92 27.86
N ILE A 549 14.09 -4.73 27.45
CA ILE A 549 13.48 -3.45 27.81
C ILE A 549 12.61 -3.01 26.64
N ARG A 550 11.31 -2.79 26.88
CA ARG A 550 10.41 -2.13 25.94
C ARG A 550 10.19 -0.68 26.35
N LEU A 551 10.31 0.20 25.38
CA LEU A 551 9.90 1.61 25.41
C LEU A 551 9.38 2.00 24.02
N ASP A 552 8.85 3.21 23.87
CA ASP A 552 8.16 3.62 22.65
C ASP A 552 8.78 4.91 22.07
N ILE A 553 8.80 5.06 20.74
CA ILE A 553 9.20 6.30 20.07
C ILE A 553 8.01 7.25 20.04
N VAL A 554 8.21 8.48 20.51
CA VAL A 554 7.20 9.53 20.55
C VAL A 554 7.31 10.39 19.30
N TYR A 555 6.18 10.61 18.65
CA TYR A 555 6.01 11.55 17.55
C TYR A 555 5.00 12.62 17.95
N GLU A 556 5.07 13.77 17.31
CA GLU A 556 4.15 14.89 17.47
C GLU A 556 3.44 15.16 16.14
N SER A 557 2.11 15.24 16.17
CA SER A 557 1.30 15.57 15.01
C SER A 557 1.49 17.05 14.66
N LEU A 558 1.65 17.32 13.37
CA LEU A 558 1.80 18.70 12.89
C LEU A 558 0.42 19.30 12.54
N GLY A 559 0.29 20.62 12.77
CA GLY A 559 -0.90 21.40 12.47
C GLY A 559 -1.95 21.46 13.60
N PRO A 560 -3.10 22.11 13.34
CA PRO A 560 -4.15 22.27 14.33
C PRO A 560 -4.86 20.94 14.61
N ASP A 561 -5.22 20.71 15.88
CA ASP A 561 -6.05 19.58 16.28
C ASP A 561 -7.45 19.76 15.74
N PHE A 562 -7.87 18.79 14.95
CA PHE A 562 -9.21 18.74 14.41
C PHE A 562 -10.02 17.81 15.32
N PRO A 563 -11.05 18.30 16.02
CA PRO A 563 -11.88 17.40 16.82
C PRO A 563 -12.45 16.31 15.91
N ASP A 564 -12.32 15.06 16.35
CA ASP A 564 -12.93 13.90 15.70
C ASP A 564 -14.44 14.12 15.64
N GLU A 565 -14.96 14.24 14.43
CA GLU A 565 -16.40 14.21 14.19
C GLU A 565 -16.91 12.80 14.48
N LYS A 566 -17.30 12.54 15.72
CA LYS A 566 -18.11 11.38 16.06
C LYS A 566 -19.48 11.54 15.42
N GLN A 567 -19.63 11.01 14.20
CA GLN A 567 -20.91 10.93 13.51
C GLN A 567 -21.75 9.77 14.07
N THR A 568 -22.81 10.09 14.80
CA THR A 568 -23.93 9.19 15.08
C THR A 568 -24.94 9.26 13.93
N LEU A 569 -25.33 8.11 13.38
CA LEU A 569 -26.32 7.99 12.31
C LEU A 569 -27.36 6.90 12.65
N PRO A 570 -28.67 7.13 12.44
CA PRO A 570 -29.73 6.14 12.67
C PRO A 570 -30.18 5.36 11.40
N LYS A 571 -30.90 4.25 11.66
CA LYS A 571 -31.48 3.22 10.75
C LYS A 571 -32.86 3.64 10.15
N GLU A 572 -33.43 3.07 9.08
CA GLU A 572 -33.32 1.75 8.39
C GLU A 572 -33.85 1.85 6.92
N THR A 573 -33.62 0.84 6.05
CA THR A 573 -33.65 0.82 4.54
C THR A 573 -32.33 1.24 3.87
N TYR A 574 -31.27 1.09 4.65
CA TYR A 574 -29.92 1.62 4.50
C TYR A 574 -28.88 0.49 4.48
N GLN A 575 -29.26 -0.75 4.82
CA GLN A 575 -28.34 -1.74 5.37
C GLN A 575 -27.33 -2.26 4.33
N SER A 576 -27.74 -2.50 3.08
CA SER A 576 -26.84 -2.99 2.02
C SER A 576 -25.74 -1.97 1.70
N VAL A 577 -26.11 -0.72 1.40
CA VAL A 577 -25.17 0.39 1.12
C VAL A 577 -24.35 0.78 2.35
N MET A 578 -24.93 0.75 3.54
CA MET A 578 -24.21 1.06 4.79
C MET A 578 -23.22 -0.03 5.20
N ASN A 579 -23.43 -1.27 4.72
CA ASN A 579 -22.48 -2.36 4.88
C ASN A 579 -21.38 -2.34 3.80
N ASP A 580 -21.62 -1.69 2.65
CA ASP A 580 -20.61 -1.50 1.60
C ASP A 580 -19.56 -0.46 2.03
N ARG A 581 -18.29 -0.88 2.04
CA ARG A 581 -17.17 -0.08 2.57
C ARG A 581 -16.75 1.08 1.66
N PHE A 582 -17.19 1.10 0.41
CA PHE A 582 -16.86 2.12 -0.59
C PHE A 582 -18.04 3.09 -0.76
N TYR A 583 -19.26 2.57 -0.93
CA TYR A 583 -20.44 3.38 -1.19
C TYR A 583 -21.06 4.05 0.04
N LYS A 584 -20.82 3.54 1.25
CA LYS A 584 -21.33 4.14 2.50
C LYS A 584 -21.09 5.65 2.55
N SER A 585 -19.87 6.10 2.29
CA SER A 585 -19.51 7.52 2.36
C SER A 585 -20.23 8.37 1.32
N TYR A 586 -20.33 7.88 0.08
CA TYR A 586 -21.05 8.59 -0.97
C TYR A 586 -22.53 8.74 -0.63
N PHE A 587 -23.16 7.66 -0.20
CA PHE A 587 -24.55 7.66 0.22
C PHE A 587 -24.81 8.55 1.44
N LEU A 588 -23.89 8.58 2.41
CA LEU A 588 -24.02 9.48 3.55
C LEU A 588 -23.96 10.96 3.17
N LYS A 589 -23.23 11.31 2.09
CA LYS A 589 -23.10 12.67 1.55
C LYS A 589 -24.29 13.07 0.67
N THR A 590 -24.83 12.14 -0.12
CA THR A 590 -25.93 12.42 -1.06
C THR A 590 -27.32 12.17 -0.48
N LYS A 591 -27.43 11.28 0.51
CA LYS A 591 -28.68 10.73 1.05
C LYS A 591 -29.60 10.15 -0.04
N SER A 592 -29.04 9.67 -1.15
CA SER A 592 -29.81 9.17 -2.30
C SER A 592 -29.35 7.77 -2.74
N LEU A 593 -30.25 6.80 -2.62
CA LEU A 593 -30.02 5.44 -3.10
C LEU A 593 -29.98 5.41 -4.64
N ASP A 594 -30.86 6.16 -5.31
CA ASP A 594 -30.89 6.25 -6.78
C ASP A 594 -29.56 6.77 -7.34
N GLN A 595 -28.96 7.79 -6.72
CA GLN A 595 -27.65 8.28 -7.11
C GLN A 595 -26.54 7.26 -6.85
N THR A 596 -26.67 6.46 -5.79
CA THR A 596 -25.72 5.40 -5.43
C THR A 596 -25.78 4.23 -6.42
N ILE A 597 -26.99 3.79 -6.79
CA ILE A 597 -27.23 2.80 -7.85
C ILE A 597 -26.73 3.34 -9.20
N ALA A 598 -27.05 4.60 -9.51
CA ALA A 598 -26.54 5.25 -10.71
C ALA A 598 -25.01 5.37 -10.72
N ALA A 599 -24.34 5.36 -9.57
CA ALA A 599 -22.89 5.35 -9.45
C ALA A 599 -22.26 3.94 -9.56
N GLY A 600 -23.04 2.90 -9.86
CA GLY A 600 -22.56 1.54 -10.10
C GLY A 600 -22.89 0.53 -9.00
N PHE A 601 -23.57 0.93 -7.93
CA PHE A 601 -23.99 0.01 -6.87
C PHE A 601 -25.13 -0.91 -7.36
N ILE A 602 -24.98 -2.20 -7.08
CA ILE A 602 -25.94 -3.27 -7.31
C ILE A 602 -26.63 -3.55 -5.99
N ASP A 603 -27.91 -3.20 -5.90
CA ASP A 603 -28.70 -3.47 -4.70
C ASP A 603 -28.96 -4.97 -4.51
N ASN A 604 -28.91 -5.41 -3.25
CA ASN A 604 -29.00 -6.83 -2.85
C ASN A 604 -27.89 -7.74 -3.41
N ALA A 605 -26.71 -7.20 -3.75
CA ALA A 605 -25.53 -8.02 -4.01
C ALA A 605 -25.24 -8.93 -2.81
N THR A 606 -25.29 -10.25 -3.01
CA THR A 606 -25.04 -11.24 -1.96
C THR A 606 -23.68 -11.88 -2.21
N ILE A 607 -22.80 -11.80 -1.21
CA ILE A 607 -21.44 -12.35 -1.31
C ILE A 607 -21.37 -13.62 -0.46
N SER A 608 -21.00 -14.74 -1.08
CA SER A 608 -20.57 -15.93 -0.34
C SER A 608 -19.04 -15.91 -0.23
N TYR A 609 -18.50 -15.76 0.98
CA TYR A 609 -17.06 -15.74 1.24
C TYR A 609 -16.47 -17.13 1.53
N GLN A 610 -17.04 -18.20 0.96
CA GLN A 610 -16.83 -19.56 1.48
C GLN A 610 -15.81 -20.42 0.73
N SER A 611 -15.32 -20.01 -0.44
CA SER A 611 -14.41 -20.88 -1.19
C SER A 611 -13.07 -21.07 -0.46
N PRO A 612 -12.70 -22.32 -0.08
CA PRO A 612 -11.55 -22.59 0.77
C PRO A 612 -10.24 -22.77 -0.01
N TRP A 613 -10.26 -22.68 -1.34
CA TRP A 613 -9.08 -22.83 -2.21
C TRP A 613 -8.70 -21.53 -2.93
N PRO A 614 -7.41 -21.35 -3.29
CA PRO A 614 -6.94 -20.23 -4.09
C PRO A 614 -7.65 -20.19 -5.45
N THR A 615 -8.25 -19.05 -5.78
CA THR A 615 -8.70 -18.77 -7.16
C THR A 615 -7.86 -17.69 -7.82
N LEU A 616 -7.10 -16.90 -7.05
CA LEU A 616 -6.26 -15.84 -7.57
C LEU A 616 -5.05 -16.42 -8.33
N PRO A 617 -4.78 -15.99 -9.57
CA PRO A 617 -3.60 -16.42 -10.28
C PRO A 617 -2.34 -15.72 -9.74
N LEU A 618 -1.45 -16.50 -9.12
CA LEU A 618 -0.30 -15.97 -8.37
C LEU A 618 1.00 -15.90 -9.18
N HIS A 619 1.14 -16.66 -10.27
CA HIS A 619 2.43 -16.83 -10.96
C HIS A 619 3.07 -15.50 -11.41
N LYS A 620 2.34 -14.67 -12.18
CA LYS A 620 2.87 -13.39 -12.69
C LYS A 620 3.18 -12.39 -11.57
N LEU A 621 2.28 -12.34 -10.58
CA LEU A 621 2.44 -11.55 -9.35
C LEU A 621 3.70 -11.94 -8.58
N MET A 622 3.91 -13.24 -8.34
CA MET A 622 5.08 -13.75 -7.61
C MET A 622 6.37 -13.54 -8.39
N GLN A 623 6.35 -13.70 -9.72
CA GLN A 623 7.48 -13.37 -10.56
C GLN A 623 7.85 -11.88 -10.48
N SER A 624 6.86 -10.98 -10.45
CA SER A 624 7.11 -9.55 -10.27
C SER A 624 7.69 -9.22 -8.88
N LEU A 625 7.30 -9.96 -7.84
CA LEU A 625 7.82 -9.76 -6.48
C LEU A 625 9.23 -10.34 -6.30
N ALA A 626 9.53 -11.48 -6.92
CA ALA A 626 10.84 -12.13 -6.80
C ALA A 626 11.97 -11.32 -7.46
N ASN A 627 11.66 -10.55 -8.50
CA ASN A 627 12.64 -9.79 -9.26
C ASN A 627 13.08 -8.47 -8.58
N GLU A 628 12.53 -8.10 -7.43
CA GLU A 628 12.70 -6.75 -6.86
C GLU A 628 12.84 -6.77 -5.33
N PRO A 629 13.87 -6.12 -4.74
CA PRO A 629 13.97 -5.98 -3.30
C PRO A 629 12.91 -4.99 -2.78
N VAL A 630 12.24 -5.36 -1.68
CA VAL A 630 11.22 -4.51 -1.05
C VAL A 630 11.86 -3.25 -0.46
N GLN A 631 11.62 -2.08 -1.09
CA GLN A 631 12.13 -0.80 -0.61
C GLN A 631 11.21 -0.18 0.46
N SER A 632 11.81 0.44 1.49
CA SER A 632 11.07 1.20 2.51
C SER A 632 10.37 2.41 1.88
N GLY A 633 9.07 2.58 2.13
CA GLY A 633 8.28 3.71 1.63
C GLY A 633 7.67 3.54 0.23
N GLN A 634 7.93 2.42 -0.47
CA GLN A 634 7.32 2.12 -1.77
C GLN A 634 5.87 1.65 -1.59
N GLU A 635 4.93 2.33 -2.25
CA GLU A 635 3.54 1.90 -2.30
C GLU A 635 3.36 0.84 -3.40
N TYR A 636 2.93 -0.37 -3.03
CA TYR A 636 2.63 -1.45 -3.97
C TYR A 636 1.15 -1.45 -4.33
N VAL A 637 0.88 -1.57 -5.63
CA VAL A 637 -0.47 -1.56 -6.17
C VAL A 637 -0.70 -2.74 -7.09
N VAL A 638 -1.89 -3.32 -7.00
CA VAL A 638 -2.43 -4.26 -7.97
C VAL A 638 -3.58 -3.57 -8.71
N LEU A 639 -3.58 -3.66 -10.03
CA LEU A 639 -4.72 -3.18 -10.83
C LEU A 639 -5.81 -4.24 -10.89
N LEU A 640 -7.06 -3.82 -10.81
CA LEU A 640 -8.22 -4.68 -10.99
C LEU A 640 -9.22 -4.01 -11.91
N THR A 641 -9.77 -4.75 -12.87
CA THR A 641 -10.94 -4.32 -13.63
C THR A 641 -11.96 -5.45 -13.66
N THR A 642 -13.24 -5.14 -13.51
CA THR A 642 -14.33 -6.10 -13.70
C THR A 642 -15.38 -5.60 -14.68
N GLY A 643 -16.02 -6.53 -15.38
CA GLY A 643 -17.06 -6.27 -16.36
C GLY A 643 -17.35 -7.48 -17.22
N GLY A 644 -18.15 -7.26 -18.28
CA GLY A 644 -18.59 -8.37 -19.13
C GLY A 644 -17.56 -8.86 -20.14
N PHE A 645 -16.57 -8.03 -20.53
CA PHE A 645 -15.51 -8.35 -21.51
C PHE A 645 -15.96 -9.24 -22.69
N CYS A 646 -17.10 -8.93 -23.30
CA CYS A 646 -17.78 -9.81 -24.26
C CYS A 646 -17.88 -9.19 -25.67
N PRO A 647 -16.86 -9.32 -26.55
CA PRO A 647 -15.55 -9.90 -26.28
C PRO A 647 -14.59 -8.88 -25.64
N ILE A 648 -13.52 -9.40 -25.05
CA ILE A 648 -12.34 -8.61 -24.72
C ILE A 648 -11.68 -8.14 -26.02
N HIS A 649 -11.01 -6.99 -25.97
CA HIS A 649 -10.37 -6.37 -27.12
C HIS A 649 -9.23 -5.49 -26.64
N GLU A 650 -8.40 -5.04 -27.59
CA GLU A 650 -7.15 -4.31 -27.33
C GLU A 650 -7.35 -3.08 -26.44
N GLU A 651 -8.44 -2.33 -26.57
CA GLU A 651 -8.68 -1.16 -25.70
C GLU A 651 -8.78 -1.50 -24.21
N HIS A 652 -9.25 -2.69 -23.83
CA HIS A 652 -9.24 -3.11 -22.42
C HIS A 652 -7.81 -3.29 -21.90
N LEU A 653 -6.92 -3.82 -22.74
CA LEU A 653 -5.51 -4.01 -22.41
C LEU A 653 -4.77 -2.66 -22.37
N VAL A 654 -5.06 -1.77 -23.33
CA VAL A 654 -4.52 -0.40 -23.35
C VAL A 654 -4.98 0.38 -22.12
N MET A 655 -6.24 0.25 -21.71
CA MET A 655 -6.76 0.85 -20.48
C MET A 655 -5.95 0.40 -19.25
N MET A 656 -5.73 -0.91 -19.08
CA MET A 656 -4.92 -1.42 -17.98
C MET A 656 -3.48 -0.92 -18.04
N LYS A 657 -2.88 -0.88 -19.23
CA LYS A 657 -1.52 -0.35 -19.43
C LYS A 657 -1.41 1.14 -19.09
N LYS A 658 -2.37 1.96 -19.52
CA LYS A 658 -2.40 3.40 -19.23
C LYS A 658 -2.60 3.69 -17.76
N ALA A 659 -3.47 2.92 -17.11
CA ALA A 659 -3.63 3.01 -15.66
C ALA A 659 -2.33 2.67 -14.92
N ARG A 660 -1.62 1.64 -15.37
CA ARG A 660 -0.30 1.29 -14.84
C ARG A 660 0.70 2.43 -15.00
N GLU A 661 0.86 2.95 -16.21
CA GLU A 661 1.76 4.08 -16.52
C GLU A 661 1.47 5.30 -15.63
N ALA A 662 0.18 5.63 -15.45
CA ALA A 662 -0.24 6.77 -14.64
C ALA A 662 0.09 6.61 -13.15
N LEU A 663 -0.15 5.42 -12.57
CA LEU A 663 0.20 5.19 -11.17
C LEU A 663 1.72 5.11 -10.96
N GLU A 664 2.46 4.53 -11.91
CA GLU A 664 3.94 4.48 -11.87
C GLU A 664 4.55 5.88 -11.98
N ALA A 665 3.96 6.79 -12.76
CA ALA A 665 4.38 8.20 -12.83
C ALA A 665 4.22 8.95 -11.49
N GLU A 666 3.28 8.50 -10.65
CA GLU A 666 3.01 9.05 -9.31
C GLU A 666 3.84 8.34 -8.21
N GLY A 667 4.84 7.55 -8.61
CA GLY A 667 5.76 6.86 -7.70
C GLY A 667 5.21 5.57 -7.09
N LYS A 668 4.05 5.07 -7.51
CA LYS A 668 3.50 3.78 -7.07
C LYS A 668 4.11 2.64 -7.89
N LYS A 669 4.27 1.45 -7.32
CA LYS A 669 4.78 0.27 -8.04
C LYS A 669 3.63 -0.68 -8.33
N VAL A 670 3.29 -0.82 -9.62
CA VAL A 670 2.28 -1.78 -10.06
C VAL A 670 2.91 -3.16 -10.23
N ILE A 671 2.52 -4.12 -9.39
CA ILE A 671 3.12 -5.47 -9.35
C ILE A 671 2.32 -6.52 -10.12
N ALA A 672 1.02 -6.30 -10.32
CA ALA A 672 0.16 -7.16 -11.11
C ALA A 672 -1.10 -6.41 -11.54
N GLY A 673 -1.80 -6.99 -12.52
CA GLY A 673 -3.13 -6.57 -12.94
C GLY A 673 -4.04 -7.77 -13.12
N PHE A 674 -5.31 -7.64 -12.77
CA PHE A 674 -6.31 -8.68 -12.93
C PHE A 674 -7.53 -8.18 -13.72
N ILE A 675 -7.91 -8.96 -14.73
CA ILE A 675 -9.18 -8.84 -15.45
C ILE A 675 -10.13 -9.87 -14.86
N SER A 676 -11.15 -9.41 -14.13
CA SER A 676 -12.17 -10.24 -13.49
C SER A 676 -13.47 -10.19 -14.29
N PRO A 677 -13.75 -11.16 -15.18
CA PRO A 677 -15.02 -11.19 -15.87
C PRO A 677 -16.18 -11.40 -14.89
N SER A 678 -17.25 -10.62 -15.06
CA SER A 678 -18.44 -10.69 -14.22
C SER A 678 -19.26 -11.94 -14.47
N HIS A 679 -20.20 -12.23 -13.57
CA HIS A 679 -21.07 -13.41 -13.65
C HIS A 679 -21.78 -13.55 -15.02
N GLN A 680 -22.06 -14.80 -15.41
CA GLN A 680 -22.66 -15.14 -16.70
C GLN A 680 -23.97 -14.38 -16.97
N ASP A 681 -24.81 -14.14 -15.97
CA ASP A 681 -26.05 -13.35 -16.13
C ASP A 681 -25.77 -11.92 -16.60
N TYR A 682 -24.72 -11.29 -16.04
CA TYR A 682 -24.29 -9.96 -16.48
C TYR A 682 -23.84 -10.03 -17.95
N ILE A 683 -23.04 -11.03 -18.32
CA ILE A 683 -22.54 -11.22 -19.68
C ILE A 683 -23.70 -11.47 -20.67
N GLN A 684 -24.64 -12.34 -20.32
CA GLN A 684 -25.81 -12.68 -21.13
C GLN A 684 -26.73 -11.48 -21.33
N SER A 685 -26.90 -10.63 -20.32
CA SER A 685 -27.67 -9.37 -20.45
C SER A 685 -27.12 -8.42 -21.52
N LYS A 686 -25.83 -8.55 -21.88
CA LYS A 686 -25.14 -7.72 -22.89
C LYS A 686 -25.15 -8.34 -24.28
N SER A 687 -25.58 -9.59 -24.42
CA SER A 687 -25.51 -10.33 -25.68
C SER A 687 -26.80 -10.21 -26.47
N ALA A 688 -26.74 -9.57 -27.64
CA ALA A 688 -27.72 -9.74 -28.71
C ALA A 688 -27.36 -10.95 -29.61
N VAL A 689 -26.44 -11.80 -29.16
CA VAL A 689 -25.81 -12.88 -29.95
C VAL A 689 -25.88 -14.16 -29.12
N THR A 690 -26.75 -15.08 -29.53
CA THR A 690 -26.94 -16.42 -28.95
C THR A 690 -25.69 -17.33 -29.05
N ASP A 691 -24.67 -16.90 -29.79
CA ASP A 691 -23.61 -17.77 -30.34
C ASP A 691 -22.20 -17.53 -29.74
N TYR A 692 -22.04 -16.61 -28.76
CA TYR A 692 -20.77 -16.43 -28.04
C TYR A 692 -20.72 -17.43 -26.87
N CYS A 693 -20.30 -18.66 -27.17
CA CYS A 693 -20.22 -19.70 -26.15
C CYS A 693 -19.18 -19.36 -25.06
N SER A 694 -19.48 -19.72 -23.82
CA SER A 694 -18.66 -19.42 -22.64
C SER A 694 -17.20 -19.92 -22.75
N ARG A 695 -16.94 -21.02 -23.48
CA ARG A 695 -15.57 -21.48 -23.78
C ARG A 695 -14.80 -20.50 -24.66
N LYS A 696 -15.41 -20.00 -25.74
CA LYS A 696 -14.77 -19.02 -26.65
C LYS A 696 -14.49 -17.73 -25.90
N HIS A 697 -15.38 -17.33 -24.98
CA HIS A 697 -15.15 -16.20 -24.09
C HIS A 697 -13.88 -16.39 -23.25
N ILE A 698 -13.83 -17.46 -22.44
CA ILE A 698 -12.70 -17.74 -21.55
C ILE A 698 -11.40 -17.86 -22.34
N ASN A 699 -11.39 -18.55 -23.49
CA ASN A 699 -10.20 -18.66 -24.33
C ASN A 699 -9.72 -17.29 -24.85
N THR A 700 -10.64 -16.43 -25.31
CA THR A 700 -10.26 -15.09 -25.78
C THR A 700 -9.69 -14.24 -24.65
N LEU A 701 -10.19 -14.39 -23.42
CA LEU A 701 -9.61 -13.75 -22.24
C LEU A 701 -8.18 -14.24 -21.97
N ILE A 702 -7.95 -15.55 -21.99
CA ILE A 702 -6.63 -16.15 -21.77
C ILE A 702 -5.64 -15.67 -22.83
N ASP A 703 -6.01 -15.78 -24.11
CA ASP A 703 -5.16 -15.37 -25.23
C ASP A 703 -4.82 -13.88 -25.17
N SER A 704 -5.72 -13.05 -24.63
CA SER A 704 -5.47 -11.60 -24.50
C SER A 704 -4.41 -11.24 -23.44
N VAL A 705 -4.13 -12.15 -22.50
CA VAL A 705 -3.15 -11.91 -21.43
C VAL A 705 -1.94 -12.85 -21.48
N SER A 706 -1.91 -13.85 -22.36
CA SER A 706 -0.87 -14.88 -22.40
C SER A 706 0.54 -14.29 -22.53
N GLU A 707 0.71 -13.29 -23.40
CA GLU A 707 1.99 -12.60 -23.64
C GLU A 707 2.32 -11.50 -22.62
N SER A 708 1.39 -11.17 -21.71
CA SER A 708 1.64 -10.14 -20.69
C SER A 708 2.41 -10.71 -19.50
N SER A 709 3.46 -10.02 -19.06
CA SER A 709 4.25 -10.41 -17.89
C SER A 709 3.61 -10.05 -16.54
N TRP A 710 2.57 -9.22 -16.53
CA TRP A 710 2.00 -8.65 -15.30
C TRP A 710 0.46 -8.68 -15.22
N LEU A 711 -0.21 -8.79 -16.37
CA LEU A 711 -1.68 -8.80 -16.45
C LEU A 711 -2.19 -10.24 -16.53
N ASP A 712 -3.26 -10.54 -15.81
CA ASP A 712 -3.83 -11.87 -15.73
C ASP A 712 -5.36 -11.87 -15.68
N VAL A 713 -5.99 -13.04 -15.85
CA VAL A 713 -7.45 -13.23 -15.81
C VAL A 713 -7.82 -13.96 -14.53
N TRP A 714 -8.74 -13.38 -13.76
CA TRP A 714 -9.22 -13.95 -12.49
C TRP A 714 -10.70 -14.32 -12.60
N LEU A 715 -10.98 -15.62 -12.73
CA LEU A 715 -12.34 -16.12 -13.01
C LEU A 715 -13.25 -16.28 -11.77
N TRP A 716 -12.84 -15.77 -10.61
CA TRP A 716 -13.58 -15.97 -9.36
C TRP A 716 -15.01 -15.44 -9.44
N GLU A 717 -15.17 -14.17 -9.85
CA GLU A 717 -16.49 -13.55 -9.99
C GLU A 717 -17.38 -14.29 -11.00
N TYR A 718 -16.76 -14.83 -12.06
CA TYR A 718 -17.44 -15.59 -13.10
C TYR A 718 -17.93 -16.97 -12.64
N LEU A 719 -17.16 -17.66 -11.78
CA LEU A 719 -17.36 -19.07 -11.45
C LEU A 719 -18.05 -19.33 -10.10
N GLU A 720 -17.81 -18.48 -9.10
CA GLU A 720 -18.18 -18.77 -7.70
C GLU A 720 -19.42 -18.00 -7.20
N HIS A 721 -20.08 -17.21 -8.06
CA HIS A 721 -21.24 -16.42 -7.68
C HIS A 721 -22.49 -16.79 -8.48
N ARG A 722 -23.67 -16.67 -7.87
CA ARG A 722 -24.97 -16.89 -8.55
C ARG A 722 -25.48 -15.69 -9.34
N LYS A 723 -25.11 -14.49 -8.89
CA LYS A 723 -25.62 -13.22 -9.40
C LYS A 723 -24.45 -12.24 -9.52
N PRO A 724 -24.56 -11.21 -10.36
CA PRO A 724 -23.58 -10.13 -10.40
C PRO A 724 -23.46 -9.49 -9.01
N ILE A 725 -22.21 -9.27 -8.58
CA ILE A 725 -21.87 -8.62 -7.30
C ILE A 725 -21.29 -7.23 -7.56
N ASN A 726 -21.14 -6.41 -6.52
CA ASN A 726 -20.50 -5.12 -6.71
C ASN A 726 -19.02 -5.30 -7.05
N PHE A 727 -18.47 -4.43 -7.90
CA PHE A 727 -17.03 -4.39 -8.13
C PHE A 727 -16.25 -4.09 -6.82
N THR A 728 -16.89 -3.40 -5.86
CA THR A 728 -16.36 -3.14 -4.52
C THR A 728 -16.11 -4.44 -3.75
N ASP A 729 -16.97 -5.45 -3.94
CA ASP A 729 -16.83 -6.78 -3.34
C ASP A 729 -15.69 -7.57 -4.00
N VAL A 730 -15.51 -7.41 -5.30
CA VAL A 730 -14.36 -7.98 -6.04
C VAL A 730 -13.04 -7.41 -5.54
N ILE A 731 -13.00 -6.10 -5.24
CA ILE A 731 -11.85 -5.45 -4.60
C ILE A 731 -11.57 -6.04 -3.22
N LEU A 732 -12.60 -6.15 -2.36
CA LEU A 732 -12.45 -6.69 -1.01
C LEU A 732 -11.98 -8.16 -1.01
N ARG A 733 -12.49 -8.97 -1.95
CA ARG A 733 -11.98 -10.35 -2.12
C ARG A 733 -10.53 -10.34 -2.56
N LEU A 734 -10.16 -9.51 -3.53
CA LEU A 734 -8.77 -9.43 -4.01
C LEU A 734 -7.83 -9.01 -2.88
N GLU A 735 -8.18 -8.00 -2.08
CA GLU A 735 -7.41 -7.60 -0.89
C GLU A 735 -7.18 -8.78 0.07
N LYS A 736 -8.21 -9.61 0.30
CA LYS A 736 -8.13 -10.82 1.13
C LYS A 736 -7.24 -11.90 0.51
N GLU A 737 -7.35 -12.17 -0.79
CA GLU A 737 -6.49 -13.14 -1.49
C GLU A 737 -5.02 -12.70 -1.46
N LEU A 738 -4.74 -11.45 -1.79
CA LEU A 738 -3.40 -10.87 -1.70
C LEU A 738 -2.87 -10.97 -0.25
N ALA A 739 -3.74 -10.77 0.74
CA ALA A 739 -3.39 -10.88 2.15
C ALA A 739 -3.01 -12.32 2.55
N LEU A 740 -3.64 -13.32 1.95
CA LEU A 740 -3.38 -14.73 2.24
C LEU A 740 -2.04 -15.20 1.65
N TYR A 741 -1.75 -14.82 0.39
CA TYR A 741 -0.64 -15.40 -0.36
C TYR A 741 0.67 -14.62 -0.29
N ILE A 742 0.63 -13.29 -0.11
CA ILE A 742 1.84 -12.47 -0.23
C ILE A 742 2.47 -12.22 1.14
N LYS A 743 3.51 -12.95 1.51
CA LYS A 743 4.14 -12.87 2.83
C LYS A 743 4.99 -11.59 2.99
N THR A 744 4.37 -10.48 3.42
CA THR A 744 5.02 -9.16 3.62
C THR A 744 4.36 -8.36 4.75
N THR A 745 5.06 -7.37 5.30
CA THR A 745 4.51 -6.37 6.25
C THR A 745 3.87 -5.17 5.55
N ILE A 746 4.10 -4.98 4.24
CA ILE A 746 3.53 -3.86 3.48
C ILE A 746 2.13 -4.21 2.94
N ALA A 747 1.20 -3.28 3.06
CA ALA A 747 -0.11 -3.34 2.42
C ALA A 747 0.02 -3.25 0.89
N ILE A 748 -0.64 -4.15 0.18
CA ILE A 748 -0.78 -4.09 -1.28
C ILE A 748 -2.16 -3.51 -1.57
N LYS A 749 -2.18 -2.27 -2.07
CA LYS A 749 -3.42 -1.56 -2.37
C LYS A 749 -3.98 -2.04 -3.70
N VAL A 750 -5.30 -2.08 -3.80
CA VAL A 750 -5.98 -2.38 -5.06
C VAL A 750 -6.42 -1.07 -5.72
N ALA A 751 -6.01 -0.87 -6.96
CA ALA A 751 -6.51 0.22 -7.80
C ALA A 751 -7.50 -0.31 -8.83
N TYR A 752 -8.72 0.19 -8.75
CA TYR A 752 -9.79 -0.23 -9.64
C TYR A 752 -9.78 0.59 -10.94
N VAL A 753 -9.69 -0.10 -12.08
CA VAL A 753 -9.52 0.51 -13.40
C VAL A 753 -10.80 0.35 -14.21
N PHE A 754 -11.29 1.45 -14.76
CA PHE A 754 -12.47 1.46 -15.63
C PHE A 754 -12.34 2.51 -16.74
N GLY A 755 -13.11 2.31 -17.80
CA GLY A 755 -13.17 3.24 -18.91
C GLY A 755 -14.05 4.46 -18.60
N GLY A 756 -13.85 5.52 -19.36
CA GLY A 756 -14.61 6.76 -19.34
C GLY A 756 -16.13 6.63 -19.24
N ASP A 757 -16.68 5.63 -19.93
CA ASP A 757 -18.10 5.28 -19.93
C ASP A 757 -18.66 4.93 -18.53
N ASN A 758 -17.77 4.62 -17.59
CA ASN A 758 -18.10 4.34 -16.20
C ASN A 758 -17.48 5.36 -15.22
N ALA A 759 -17.17 6.58 -15.65
CA ALA A 759 -16.56 7.63 -14.82
C ALA A 759 -17.22 7.81 -13.44
N ARG A 760 -18.55 7.60 -13.36
CA ARG A 760 -19.35 7.62 -12.12
C ARG A 760 -18.89 6.65 -11.02
N PHE A 761 -18.14 5.60 -11.36
CA PHE A 761 -17.58 4.66 -10.39
C PHE A 761 -16.61 5.34 -9.42
N HIS A 762 -16.01 6.48 -9.78
CA HIS A 762 -15.22 7.30 -8.86
C HIS A 762 -15.95 7.66 -7.56
N TYR A 763 -17.29 7.76 -7.57
CA TYR A 763 -18.05 8.06 -6.37
C TYR A 763 -17.94 6.98 -5.29
N ALA A 764 -17.65 5.72 -5.65
CA ALA A 764 -17.39 4.67 -4.67
C ALA A 764 -16.06 4.89 -3.90
N PHE A 765 -15.13 5.67 -4.45
CA PHE A 765 -13.76 5.79 -3.94
C PHE A 765 -13.48 7.11 -3.21
N ILE A 766 -14.52 7.87 -2.85
CA ILE A 766 -14.35 9.21 -2.26
C ILE A 766 -13.52 9.15 -0.97
N ASP A 767 -13.74 8.15 -0.12
CA ASP A 767 -13.04 8.03 1.17
C ASP A 767 -12.10 6.81 1.27
N ARG A 768 -12.25 5.81 0.38
CA ARG A 768 -11.52 4.53 0.43
C ARG A 768 -11.03 4.09 -0.95
N GLY A 769 -9.82 3.56 -0.99
CA GLY A 769 -9.23 2.86 -2.14
C GLY A 769 -8.76 3.79 -3.25
N ILE A 770 -8.28 3.19 -4.34
CA ILE A 770 -7.75 3.89 -5.51
C ILE A 770 -8.65 3.57 -6.71
N SER A 771 -8.96 4.58 -7.52
CA SER A 771 -9.64 4.37 -8.80
C SER A 771 -8.95 5.09 -9.93
N VAL A 772 -8.94 4.46 -11.11
CA VAL A 772 -8.32 4.98 -12.32
C VAL A 772 -9.33 4.91 -13.47
N CYS A 773 -9.82 6.07 -13.88
CA CYS A 773 -10.67 6.22 -15.05
C CYS A 773 -9.80 6.59 -16.25
N VAL A 774 -9.80 5.75 -17.28
CA VAL A 774 -9.08 6.03 -18.54
C VAL A 774 -10.05 6.55 -19.58
N GLU A 775 -9.73 7.71 -20.16
CA GLU A 775 -10.62 8.43 -21.09
C GLU A 775 -11.01 7.55 -22.29
N ARG A 776 -12.29 7.62 -22.68
CA ARG A 776 -12.83 6.91 -23.84
C ARG A 776 -13.60 7.83 -24.77
N ALA A 777 -13.43 7.60 -26.07
CA ALA A 777 -14.12 8.36 -27.12
C ALA A 777 -15.65 8.25 -26.96
N GLY A 778 -16.32 9.39 -26.80
CA GLY A 778 -17.77 9.50 -26.59
C GLY A 778 -18.22 9.59 -25.12
N ALA A 779 -17.29 9.57 -24.14
CA ALA A 779 -17.59 9.74 -22.71
C ALA A 779 -17.06 11.06 -22.13
N GLU A 780 -16.48 11.94 -22.95
CA GLU A 780 -15.73 13.13 -22.53
C GLU A 780 -16.58 14.07 -21.64
N THR A 781 -17.83 14.32 -22.05
CA THR A 781 -18.76 15.18 -21.29
C THR A 781 -19.07 14.60 -19.91
N GLN A 782 -19.24 13.28 -19.82
CA GLN A 782 -19.53 12.61 -18.55
C GLN A 782 -18.31 12.66 -17.64
N GLU A 783 -17.13 12.31 -18.16
CA GLU A 783 -15.86 12.36 -17.43
C GLU A 783 -15.57 13.76 -16.91
N GLU A 784 -15.76 14.80 -17.72
CA GLU A 784 -15.57 16.19 -17.32
C GLU A 784 -16.57 16.61 -16.23
N THR A 785 -17.82 16.15 -16.33
CA THR A 785 -18.83 16.38 -15.29
C THR A 785 -18.43 15.73 -13.96
N ILE A 786 -17.98 14.48 -13.98
CA ILE A 786 -17.56 13.76 -12.76
C ILE A 786 -16.27 14.36 -12.20
N ARG A 787 -15.29 14.69 -13.04
CA ARG A 787 -14.02 15.34 -12.64
C ARG A 787 -14.25 16.66 -11.93
N ASN A 788 -15.25 17.42 -12.36
CA ASN A 788 -15.60 18.71 -11.78
C ASN A 788 -16.58 18.62 -10.60
N SER A 789 -17.08 17.43 -10.25
CA SER A 789 -17.97 17.21 -9.12
C SER A 789 -17.29 17.65 -7.80
N PRO A 790 -17.96 18.42 -6.92
CA PRO A 790 -17.40 18.83 -5.62
C PRO A 790 -16.95 17.67 -4.72
N LEU A 791 -17.50 16.47 -4.94
CA LEU A 791 -17.17 15.26 -4.19
C LEU A 791 -15.89 14.55 -4.67
N ILE A 792 -15.48 14.79 -5.92
CA ILE A 792 -14.36 14.13 -6.59
C ILE A 792 -13.18 15.08 -6.73
N LYS A 793 -13.47 16.36 -7.00
CA LYS A 793 -12.46 17.38 -7.24
C LYS A 793 -11.48 17.44 -6.08
N GLY A 794 -10.22 17.19 -6.41
CA GLY A 794 -9.12 17.29 -5.47
C GLY A 794 -8.83 16.05 -4.62
N ASN A 795 -9.22 14.86 -5.07
CA ASN A 795 -8.87 13.60 -4.41
C ASN A 795 -7.67 12.92 -5.11
N GLU A 796 -6.57 12.66 -4.39
CA GLU A 796 -5.30 12.10 -4.92
C GLU A 796 -5.40 10.61 -5.24
N ASN A 797 -6.46 9.94 -4.79
CA ASN A 797 -6.66 8.52 -5.05
C ASN A 797 -7.58 8.28 -6.28
N LEU A 798 -8.06 9.35 -6.92
CA LEU A 798 -8.95 9.30 -8.07
C LEU A 798 -8.23 9.85 -9.31
N TYR A 799 -7.84 8.96 -10.21
CA TYR A 799 -7.05 9.28 -11.37
C TYR A 799 -7.93 9.37 -12.62
N PHE A 800 -7.85 10.49 -13.32
CA PHE A 800 -8.39 10.64 -14.68
C PHE A 800 -7.22 10.63 -15.67
N VAL A 801 -7.12 9.57 -16.47
CA VAL A 801 -5.96 9.31 -17.33
C VAL A 801 -6.33 9.51 -18.79
N LYS A 802 -5.68 10.47 -19.43
CA LYS A 802 -5.86 10.74 -20.86
C LYS A 802 -5.42 9.55 -21.71
N ASN A 803 -6.15 9.32 -22.79
CA ASN A 803 -5.78 8.32 -23.78
C ASN A 803 -5.42 9.00 -25.11
N ASP A 804 -4.12 9.15 -25.37
CA ASP A 804 -3.59 9.84 -26.55
C ASP A 804 -3.86 9.10 -27.87
N THR A 805 -4.32 7.84 -27.79
CA THR A 805 -4.66 7.03 -28.97
C THR A 805 -6.19 6.92 -29.07
N PRO A 806 -6.86 7.69 -29.94
CA PRO A 806 -8.29 7.55 -30.14
C PRO A 806 -8.57 6.18 -30.79
N LEU A 807 -9.14 5.27 -30.00
CA LEU A 807 -9.54 3.94 -30.46
C LEU A 807 -11.08 3.90 -30.50
N PHE A 808 -11.64 3.36 -31.58
CA PHE A 808 -13.07 3.40 -31.89
C PHE A 808 -13.80 2.06 -31.71
N LEU A 809 -13.18 1.08 -31.05
CA LEU A 809 -13.59 -0.32 -30.98
C LEU A 809 -14.19 -0.65 -29.60
N SER A 810 -15.52 -0.61 -29.49
CA SER A 810 -16.22 -1.15 -28.31
C SER A 810 -16.67 -2.60 -28.52
N SER A 811 -16.78 -3.39 -27.45
CA SER A 811 -17.37 -4.74 -27.51
C SER A 811 -18.74 -4.73 -28.19
N GLU A 812 -19.55 -3.69 -27.99
CA GLU A 812 -20.86 -3.53 -28.65
C GLU A 812 -20.72 -3.40 -30.18
N LYS A 813 -19.83 -2.53 -30.66
CA LYS A 813 -19.56 -2.38 -32.09
C LYS A 813 -19.00 -3.67 -32.71
N ILE A 814 -18.19 -4.43 -31.96
CA ILE A 814 -17.69 -5.74 -32.42
C ILE A 814 -18.84 -6.74 -32.57
N ARG A 815 -19.76 -6.80 -31.60
CA ARG A 815 -20.96 -7.66 -31.68
C ARG A 815 -21.87 -7.29 -32.87
N GLN A 816 -22.08 -6.01 -33.12
CA GLN A 816 -22.91 -5.52 -34.24
C GLN A 816 -22.35 -5.90 -35.63
N LYS A 817 -21.03 -6.11 -35.76
CA LYS A 817 -20.36 -6.51 -37.03
C LYS A 817 -20.51 -8.01 -37.38
N LYS A 818 -21.23 -8.83 -36.59
CA LYS A 818 -21.59 -10.24 -36.89
C LYS A 818 -20.43 -11.19 -37.27
N GLN A 819 -19.24 -11.06 -36.68
CA GLN A 819 -18.09 -11.94 -36.95
C GLN A 819 -17.89 -13.11 -35.97
N PHE A 820 -18.93 -13.52 -35.23
CA PHE A 820 -18.85 -14.75 -34.43
C PHE A 820 -19.47 -15.91 -35.22
N THR A 821 -18.64 -16.67 -35.93
CA THR A 821 -19.07 -17.95 -36.51
C THR A 821 -19.34 -18.94 -35.38
N SER A 822 -20.49 -19.61 -35.41
CA SER A 822 -20.76 -20.74 -34.53
C SER A 822 -19.66 -21.80 -34.74
N GLY A 823 -18.96 -22.16 -33.67
CA GLY A 823 -18.11 -23.34 -33.70
C GLY A 823 -19.00 -24.54 -34.00
N LYS A 824 -18.55 -25.46 -34.86
CA LYS A 824 -19.27 -26.73 -35.07
C LYS A 824 -19.34 -27.45 -33.71
N LYS A 825 -20.55 -27.74 -33.23
CA LYS A 825 -20.75 -28.48 -31.96
C LYS A 825 -20.12 -29.87 -32.09
N CYS A 826 -19.41 -30.31 -31.05
CA CYS A 826 -18.83 -31.66 -30.98
C CYS A 826 -19.96 -32.70 -31.16
N GLN A 827 -19.81 -33.60 -32.15
CA GLN A 827 -20.79 -34.64 -32.43
C GLN A 827 -20.38 -35.98 -31.81
N ILE A 828 -19.07 -36.27 -31.74
CA ILE A 828 -18.53 -37.53 -31.24
C ILE A 828 -17.37 -37.24 -30.28
N PHE A 829 -17.45 -37.79 -29.06
CA PHE A 829 -16.39 -37.76 -28.05
C PHE A 829 -15.78 -39.15 -27.89
N TYR A 830 -14.48 -39.27 -28.16
CA TYR A 830 -13.72 -40.50 -27.95
C TYR A 830 -13.12 -40.52 -26.55
N LEU A 831 -13.54 -41.50 -25.75
CA LEU A 831 -12.97 -41.73 -24.42
C LEU A 831 -11.98 -42.88 -24.48
N ARG A 832 -10.70 -42.60 -24.24
CA ARG A 832 -9.66 -43.63 -24.19
C ARG A 832 -9.64 -44.32 -22.83
N THR A 833 -9.84 -45.64 -22.82
CA THR A 833 -9.65 -46.46 -21.62
C THR A 833 -8.18 -46.89 -21.55
N ASP A 834 -7.50 -46.39 -20.53
CA ASP A 834 -6.12 -46.73 -20.25
C ASP A 834 -6.10 -47.74 -19.09
N GLU A 835 -5.54 -48.92 -19.27
CA GLU A 835 -5.41 -49.91 -18.19
C GLU A 835 -4.12 -49.71 -17.39
N ILE A 836 -3.21 -48.85 -17.84
CA ILE A 836 -1.87 -48.70 -17.25
C ILE A 836 -1.91 -47.83 -15.99
N PHE A 837 -2.85 -46.89 -15.88
CA PHE A 837 -2.87 -45.89 -14.79
C PHE A 837 -2.94 -46.49 -13.38
N TYR A 838 -3.59 -47.65 -13.21
CA TYR A 838 -3.71 -48.33 -11.90
C TYR A 838 -2.75 -49.52 -11.75
N ARG A 839 -1.98 -49.92 -12.78
CA ARG A 839 -1.03 -51.05 -12.69
C ARG A 839 0.05 -50.81 -11.65
N HIS A 840 0.48 -49.56 -11.43
CA HIS A 840 1.47 -49.24 -10.41
C HIS A 840 0.89 -49.34 -8.99
N TRP A 841 -0.36 -48.90 -8.79
CA TRP A 841 -1.12 -49.12 -7.55
C TRP A 841 -1.33 -50.61 -7.27
N ILE A 842 -1.76 -51.38 -8.28
CA ILE A 842 -1.97 -52.84 -8.15
C ILE A 842 -0.66 -53.59 -7.88
N LYS A 843 0.46 -53.17 -8.49
CA LYS A 843 1.77 -53.80 -8.28
C LYS A 843 2.23 -53.71 -6.82
N ASN A 844 1.88 -52.63 -6.13
CA ASN A 844 2.26 -52.40 -4.74
C ASN A 844 1.16 -52.82 -3.75
N HIS A 845 -0.13 -52.78 -4.13
CA HIS A 845 -1.30 -53.09 -3.29
C HIS A 845 -2.36 -53.86 -4.12
N PRO A 846 -2.17 -55.18 -4.37
CA PRO A 846 -3.07 -55.93 -5.25
C PRO A 846 -4.42 -56.21 -4.55
N LYS A 847 -5.45 -55.43 -4.90
CA LYS A 847 -6.84 -55.67 -4.45
C LYS A 847 -7.80 -55.73 -5.64
N GLN A 848 -8.45 -56.88 -5.81
CA GLN A 848 -9.41 -57.15 -6.89
C GLN A 848 -10.65 -56.23 -6.83
N SER A 849 -10.96 -55.64 -5.67
CA SER A 849 -12.05 -54.68 -5.46
C SER A 849 -11.86 -53.34 -6.20
N LEU A 850 -10.62 -52.90 -6.43
CA LEU A 850 -10.32 -51.65 -7.17
C LEU A 850 -10.57 -51.81 -8.68
N LEU A 851 -10.36 -53.00 -9.23
CA LEU A 851 -10.64 -53.30 -10.65
C LEU A 851 -12.15 -53.22 -10.96
N LEU A 852 -12.96 -53.86 -10.12
CA LEU A 852 -14.43 -53.85 -10.24
C LEU A 852 -15.01 -52.43 -10.10
N THR A 853 -14.43 -51.59 -9.25
CA THR A 853 -14.87 -50.20 -9.08
C THR A 853 -14.41 -49.29 -10.21
N ALA A 854 -13.29 -49.59 -10.89
CA ALA A 854 -12.84 -48.85 -12.06
C ALA A 854 -13.80 -48.99 -13.26
N GLU A 855 -14.27 -50.21 -13.54
CA GLU A 855 -15.29 -50.45 -14.58
C GLU A 855 -16.59 -49.73 -14.26
N ARG A 856 -17.01 -49.75 -12.99
CA ARG A 856 -18.20 -49.05 -12.54
C ARG A 856 -18.08 -47.53 -12.68
N PHE A 857 -16.94 -46.96 -12.29
CA PHE A 857 -16.65 -45.54 -12.49
C PHE A 857 -16.74 -45.19 -13.97
N LEU A 858 -16.14 -45.98 -14.86
CA LEU A 858 -16.20 -45.75 -16.31
C LEU A 858 -17.64 -45.68 -16.82
N CYS A 859 -18.48 -46.66 -16.48
CA CYS A 859 -19.89 -46.66 -16.88
C CYS A 859 -20.64 -45.42 -16.40
N GLN A 860 -20.53 -45.09 -15.10
CA GLN A 860 -21.19 -43.92 -14.52
C GLN A 860 -20.66 -42.60 -15.11
N PHE A 861 -19.36 -42.53 -15.42
CA PHE A 861 -18.73 -41.37 -16.02
C PHE A 861 -19.20 -41.15 -17.48
N VAL A 862 -19.33 -42.22 -18.26
CA VAL A 862 -19.89 -42.17 -19.63
C VAL A 862 -21.34 -41.68 -19.60
N GLU A 863 -22.16 -42.21 -18.68
CA GLU A 863 -23.54 -41.74 -18.49
C GLU A 863 -23.59 -40.25 -18.13
N LEU A 864 -22.70 -39.80 -17.24
CA LEU A 864 -22.61 -38.40 -16.82
C LEU A 864 -22.24 -37.46 -17.98
N ILE A 865 -21.21 -37.80 -18.77
CA ILE A 865 -20.84 -37.01 -19.95
C ILE A 865 -22.00 -37.01 -20.94
N GLN A 866 -22.58 -38.18 -21.24
CA GLN A 866 -23.68 -38.27 -22.20
C GLN A 866 -24.86 -37.38 -21.78
N ALA A 867 -25.26 -37.43 -20.50
CA ALA A 867 -26.34 -36.60 -19.97
C ALA A 867 -26.02 -35.10 -20.05
N THR A 868 -24.80 -34.70 -19.69
CA THR A 868 -24.37 -33.30 -19.67
C THR A 868 -24.38 -32.68 -21.07
N TYR A 869 -23.92 -33.40 -22.09
CA TYR A 869 -23.80 -32.87 -23.46
C TYR A 869 -25.12 -32.94 -24.22
N THR A 870 -25.94 -33.99 -23.99
CA THR A 870 -27.24 -34.15 -24.65
C THR A 870 -28.20 -32.99 -24.32
N LYS A 871 -28.05 -32.36 -23.14
CA LYS A 871 -28.77 -31.13 -22.74
C LYS A 871 -28.61 -29.98 -23.74
N HIS A 872 -27.47 -29.90 -24.42
CA HIS A 872 -27.11 -28.79 -25.33
C HIS A 872 -26.90 -29.21 -26.80
N ASN A 873 -26.68 -30.51 -27.03
CA ASN A 873 -26.52 -31.13 -28.34
C ASN A 873 -27.17 -32.53 -28.36
N PRO A 874 -28.42 -32.66 -28.85
CA PRO A 874 -29.14 -33.94 -28.89
C PRO A 874 -28.45 -35.05 -29.68
N ASP A 875 -27.60 -34.70 -30.66
CA ASP A 875 -26.92 -35.66 -31.54
C ASP A 875 -25.55 -36.13 -31.00
N PHE A 876 -25.17 -35.73 -29.78
CA PHE A 876 -23.89 -36.07 -29.17
C PHE A 876 -23.76 -37.57 -28.88
N LYS A 877 -22.61 -38.16 -29.20
CA LYS A 877 -22.28 -39.57 -28.94
C LYS A 877 -20.91 -39.74 -28.31
N ILE A 878 -20.77 -40.79 -27.49
CA ILE A 878 -19.48 -41.21 -26.92
C ILE A 878 -19.06 -42.53 -27.56
N GLU A 879 -17.80 -42.62 -27.99
CA GLU A 879 -17.17 -43.84 -28.48
C GLU A 879 -15.98 -44.20 -27.58
N ILE A 880 -15.95 -45.43 -27.06
CA ILE A 880 -14.87 -45.88 -26.17
C ILE A 880 -13.78 -46.57 -27.00
N ILE A 881 -12.53 -46.15 -26.82
CA ILE A 881 -11.36 -46.76 -27.48
C ILE A 881 -10.46 -47.37 -26.42
N SER A 882 -10.10 -48.65 -26.58
CA SER A 882 -9.12 -49.29 -25.72
C SER A 882 -7.70 -48.89 -26.11
N ALA A 883 -6.86 -48.54 -25.13
CA ALA A 883 -5.43 -48.29 -25.35
C ALA A 883 -4.73 -49.47 -26.05
N ALA A 884 -5.14 -50.71 -25.78
CA ALA A 884 -4.57 -51.89 -26.43
C ALA A 884 -4.87 -51.94 -27.94
N GLN A 885 -6.06 -51.52 -28.36
CA GLN A 885 -6.44 -51.42 -29.77
C GLN A 885 -5.62 -50.34 -30.48
N GLN A 886 -5.48 -49.17 -29.85
CA GLN A 886 -4.70 -48.06 -30.37
C GLN A 886 -3.21 -48.42 -30.56
N ILE A 887 -2.61 -49.11 -29.58
CA ILE A 887 -1.23 -49.60 -29.67
C ILE A 887 -1.05 -50.57 -30.85
N ALA A 888 -2.01 -51.46 -31.08
CA ALA A 888 -1.97 -52.39 -32.20
C ALA A 888 -2.09 -51.67 -33.55
N GLU A 889 -2.94 -50.64 -33.65
CA GLU A 889 -3.06 -49.80 -34.85
C GLU A 889 -1.78 -49.03 -35.17
N ILE A 890 -1.17 -48.39 -34.17
CA ILE A 890 0.11 -47.69 -34.32
C ILE A 890 1.18 -48.65 -34.84
N ARG A 891 1.36 -49.81 -34.18
CA ARG A 891 2.36 -50.82 -34.58
C ARG A 891 2.16 -51.33 -35.99
N ASN A 892 0.91 -51.49 -36.44
CA ASN A 892 0.61 -51.87 -37.83
C ASN A 892 0.98 -50.75 -38.81
N ALA A 893 0.63 -49.49 -38.50
CA ALA A 893 0.92 -48.32 -39.33
C ALA A 893 2.42 -47.97 -39.40
N THR A 894 3.21 -48.38 -38.40
CA THR A 894 4.65 -48.07 -38.28
C THR A 894 5.57 -49.28 -38.41
N SER A 895 5.07 -50.42 -38.90
CA SER A 895 5.69 -51.77 -38.91
C SER A 895 7.15 -51.91 -39.44
N HIS A 896 7.75 -50.86 -40.00
CA HIS A 896 9.14 -50.82 -40.47
C HIS A 896 9.92 -49.55 -40.07
N LYS A 897 9.46 -48.79 -39.07
CA LYS A 897 10.04 -47.49 -38.67
C LYS A 897 10.53 -47.54 -37.24
N THR A 898 11.62 -46.82 -36.92
CA THR A 898 11.99 -46.58 -35.51
C THR A 898 11.06 -45.52 -34.93
N ILE A 899 10.40 -45.85 -33.83
CA ILE A 899 9.43 -44.98 -33.20
C ILE A 899 10.09 -44.18 -32.07
N LEU A 900 9.77 -42.89 -32.03
CA LEU A 900 10.00 -42.02 -30.87
C LEU A 900 8.63 -41.59 -30.34
N SER A 901 8.19 -42.23 -29.25
CA SER A 901 6.89 -42.00 -28.63
C SER A 901 6.93 -40.81 -27.68
N LEU A 902 5.94 -39.92 -27.78
CA LEU A 902 5.68 -38.83 -26.83
C LEU A 902 4.64 -39.22 -25.77
N ASP A 903 3.85 -40.26 -26.01
CA ASP A 903 2.79 -40.75 -25.12
C ASP A 903 3.41 -41.56 -23.95
N PRO A 904 3.11 -41.22 -22.67
CA PRO A 904 3.57 -41.99 -21.50
C PRO A 904 3.11 -43.45 -21.48
N CYS A 905 1.99 -43.76 -22.12
CA CYS A 905 1.34 -45.06 -22.03
C CYS A 905 1.60 -45.95 -23.25
N TYR A 906 2.39 -45.44 -24.20
CA TYR A 906 2.93 -46.23 -25.29
C TYR A 906 4.45 -46.37 -25.18
N GLU A 907 4.88 -47.55 -24.71
CA GLU A 907 6.30 -47.93 -24.67
C GLU A 907 6.76 -48.33 -26.08
N ALA A 908 7.63 -47.51 -26.67
CA ALA A 908 8.19 -47.66 -28.01
C ALA A 908 9.70 -48.01 -27.91
N GLU A 909 10.41 -48.11 -29.04
CA GLU A 909 11.87 -48.30 -29.02
C GLU A 909 12.59 -47.14 -28.33
N PHE A 910 12.06 -45.92 -28.47
CA PHE A 910 12.49 -44.74 -27.76
C PHE A 910 11.28 -43.93 -27.29
N ASN A 911 11.37 -43.36 -26.10
CA ASN A 911 10.36 -42.49 -25.53
C ASN A 911 10.98 -41.15 -25.17
N LEU A 912 10.31 -40.05 -25.52
CA LEU A 912 10.67 -38.71 -25.09
C LEU A 912 9.62 -38.22 -24.10
N GLY A 913 10.00 -38.11 -22.83
CA GLY A 913 9.17 -37.58 -21.77
C GLY A 913 9.07 -36.07 -21.89
N VAL A 914 8.22 -35.58 -22.79
CA VAL A 914 7.86 -34.16 -22.94
C VAL A 914 6.49 -33.89 -22.33
N SER A 915 6.28 -32.70 -21.79
CA SER A 915 4.98 -32.25 -21.29
C SER A 915 4.80 -30.75 -21.51
N ARG A 916 3.54 -30.34 -21.71
CA ARG A 916 3.13 -28.94 -21.67
C ARG A 916 3.01 -28.51 -20.23
N TYR A 917 3.63 -27.40 -19.85
CA TYR A 917 3.49 -26.83 -18.52
C TYR A 917 2.42 -25.75 -18.54
N PHE A 918 1.51 -25.84 -17.59
CA PHE A 918 0.47 -24.85 -17.36
C PHE A 918 0.70 -24.16 -16.03
N ARG A 919 0.19 -22.95 -15.89
CA ARG A 919 0.19 -22.24 -14.62
C ARG A 919 -0.84 -22.87 -13.67
N PHE A 920 -0.50 -23.05 -12.39
CA PHE A 920 -1.48 -23.40 -11.37
C PHE A 920 -2.54 -22.30 -11.16
N GLY A 921 -3.80 -22.71 -11.02
CA GLY A 921 -4.96 -21.82 -10.87
C GLY A 921 -5.73 -21.58 -12.17
N LEU A 922 -7.01 -21.21 -12.05
CA LEU A 922 -7.92 -21.00 -13.18
C LEU A 922 -7.81 -19.57 -13.74
N PRO A 923 -7.85 -19.38 -15.06
CA PRO A 923 -7.90 -20.42 -16.11
C PRO A 923 -6.54 -21.09 -16.38
N ASP A 924 -6.54 -22.18 -17.15
CA ASP A 924 -5.33 -22.90 -17.55
C ASP A 924 -4.50 -22.13 -18.61
N ILE A 925 -3.46 -21.44 -18.17
CA ILE A 925 -2.55 -20.69 -19.07
C ILE A 925 -1.30 -21.54 -19.35
N LYS A 926 -1.00 -21.78 -20.64
CA LYS A 926 0.23 -22.48 -21.06
C LYS A 926 1.46 -21.61 -20.79
N LEU A 927 2.43 -22.14 -20.06
CA LEU A 927 3.71 -21.48 -19.77
C LEU A 927 4.81 -21.90 -20.75
N GLY A 928 4.72 -23.11 -21.31
CA GLY A 928 5.71 -23.63 -22.25
C GLY A 928 5.76 -25.15 -22.29
N PHE A 929 6.91 -25.68 -22.69
CA PHE A 929 7.20 -27.11 -22.74
C PHE A 929 8.40 -27.42 -21.86
N GLY A 930 8.43 -28.62 -21.29
CA GLY A 930 9.57 -29.12 -20.55
C GLY A 930 9.55 -30.64 -20.43
N ALA A 931 10.50 -31.17 -19.66
CA ALA A 931 10.53 -32.60 -19.36
C ALA A 931 9.26 -33.00 -18.59
N ARG A 932 8.74 -34.19 -18.86
CA ARG A 932 7.69 -34.79 -18.03
C ARG A 932 8.20 -34.86 -16.59
N PRO A 933 7.34 -34.63 -15.58
CA PRO A 933 7.78 -34.77 -14.20
C PRO A 933 8.46 -36.13 -13.96
N GLU A 934 9.51 -36.14 -13.14
CA GLU A 934 10.35 -37.31 -12.82
C GLU A 934 11.19 -37.85 -14.00
N SER A 935 11.10 -37.27 -15.20
CA SER A 935 12.01 -37.56 -16.31
C SER A 935 13.26 -36.67 -16.25
N GLU A 936 14.36 -37.13 -16.86
CA GLU A 936 15.56 -36.29 -17.03
C GLU A 936 15.24 -35.04 -17.87
N PRO A 937 16.02 -33.95 -17.75
CA PRO A 937 15.96 -32.81 -18.68
C PRO A 937 15.90 -33.24 -20.15
N LEU A 938 15.10 -32.55 -20.97
CA LEU A 938 14.88 -32.92 -22.37
C LEU A 938 16.19 -33.00 -23.15
N GLU A 939 17.15 -32.14 -22.85
CA GLU A 939 18.47 -32.11 -23.48
C GLU A 939 19.24 -33.42 -23.23
N LEU A 940 19.15 -33.96 -22.01
CA LEU A 940 19.78 -35.23 -21.64
C LEU A 940 19.05 -36.42 -22.29
N GLN A 941 17.72 -36.40 -22.32
CA GLN A 941 16.95 -37.43 -23.02
C GLN A 941 17.31 -37.48 -24.51
N ILE A 942 17.41 -36.32 -25.17
CA ILE A 942 17.77 -36.22 -26.59
C ILE A 942 19.22 -36.66 -26.83
N SER A 943 20.15 -36.32 -25.94
CA SER A 943 21.56 -36.73 -26.07
C SER A 943 21.76 -38.26 -26.09
N LYS A 944 20.80 -39.01 -25.52
CA LYS A 944 20.81 -40.48 -25.48
C LYS A 944 20.18 -41.12 -26.72
N LEU A 945 19.54 -40.34 -27.59
CA LEU A 945 18.95 -40.85 -28.82
C LEU A 945 20.06 -41.17 -29.85
N PRO A 946 20.03 -42.33 -30.50
CA PRO A 946 20.83 -42.60 -31.69
C PRO A 946 20.62 -41.55 -32.80
N LYS A 947 21.70 -41.15 -33.48
CA LYS A 947 21.61 -40.23 -34.62
C LYS A 947 21.03 -40.95 -35.85
N GLN A 948 19.71 -40.98 -35.95
CA GLN A 948 18.98 -41.63 -37.04
C GLN A 948 17.62 -40.96 -37.27
N SER A 949 16.89 -41.41 -38.29
CA SER A 949 15.53 -40.93 -38.55
C SER A 949 14.52 -41.57 -37.61
N TYR A 950 13.56 -40.77 -37.14
CA TYR A 950 12.47 -41.22 -36.27
C TYR A 950 11.09 -40.99 -36.89
N CYS A 951 10.16 -41.88 -36.54
CA CYS A 951 8.73 -41.64 -36.67
C CYS A 951 8.19 -41.17 -35.31
N LEU A 952 7.72 -39.92 -35.24
CA LEU A 952 7.12 -39.41 -34.01
C LEU A 952 5.71 -39.96 -33.84
N VAL A 953 5.41 -40.49 -32.66
CA VAL A 953 4.07 -40.93 -32.26
C VAL A 953 3.58 -40.06 -31.10
N ASP A 954 2.39 -39.50 -31.24
CA ASP A 954 1.69 -38.74 -30.20
C ASP A 954 0.21 -39.16 -30.17
N ASP A 955 -0.41 -39.09 -29.00
CA ASP A 955 -1.84 -39.39 -28.80
C ASP A 955 -2.73 -38.17 -29.08
N ASP A 956 -2.18 -36.96 -29.00
CA ASP A 956 -2.88 -35.68 -29.20
C ASP A 956 -2.92 -35.27 -30.69
N SER A 957 -4.09 -35.39 -31.33
CA SER A 957 -4.34 -34.95 -32.70
C SER A 957 -4.85 -33.50 -32.80
N PHE A 958 -5.11 -32.82 -31.68
CA PHE A 958 -5.97 -31.63 -31.68
C PHE A 958 -5.23 -30.32 -31.99
N THR A 959 -4.04 -30.11 -31.40
CA THR A 959 -3.31 -28.83 -31.56
C THR A 959 -2.04 -28.95 -32.41
N GLY A 960 -1.46 -30.15 -32.50
CA GLY A 960 -0.15 -30.39 -33.11
C GLY A 960 1.02 -29.66 -32.42
N GLU A 961 0.78 -28.97 -31.30
CA GLU A 961 1.77 -28.10 -30.67
C GLU A 961 2.95 -28.87 -30.07
N THR A 962 2.68 -29.98 -29.36
CA THR A 962 3.73 -30.84 -28.77
C THR A 962 4.61 -31.44 -29.88
N LEU A 963 3.98 -32.01 -30.91
CA LEU A 963 4.67 -32.51 -32.10
C LEU A 963 5.51 -31.43 -32.79
N ASN A 964 4.97 -30.22 -32.96
CA ASN A 964 5.69 -29.12 -33.60
C ASN A 964 6.89 -28.64 -32.75
N TYR A 965 6.71 -28.54 -31.43
CA TYR A 965 7.79 -28.21 -30.51
C TYR A 965 8.91 -29.26 -30.55
N VAL A 966 8.56 -30.54 -30.46
CA VAL A 966 9.55 -31.63 -30.52
C VAL A 966 10.26 -31.67 -31.88
N LYS A 967 9.55 -31.46 -33.00
CA LYS A 967 10.17 -31.33 -34.33
C LYS A 967 11.20 -30.19 -34.39
N GLN A 968 10.90 -29.05 -33.77
CA GLN A 968 11.82 -27.92 -33.69
C GLN A 968 13.02 -28.21 -32.78
N LEU A 969 12.83 -29.01 -31.74
CA LEU A 969 13.85 -29.39 -30.77
C LEU A 969 14.84 -30.43 -31.35
N LEU A 970 14.34 -31.40 -32.14
CA LEU A 970 15.10 -32.48 -32.79
C LEU A 970 15.82 -32.05 -34.09
N LYS A 971 16.32 -30.80 -34.21
CA LYS A 971 16.98 -30.23 -35.42
C LYS A 971 17.93 -31.19 -36.15
N GLU A 972 18.21 -30.93 -37.45
CA GLU A 972 19.02 -31.65 -38.48
C GLU A 972 19.75 -32.98 -38.14
N GLU A 973 20.35 -33.13 -36.96
CA GLU A 973 20.96 -34.37 -36.45
C GLU A 973 19.97 -35.52 -36.17
N TYR A 974 18.68 -35.23 -35.97
CA TYR A 974 17.63 -36.23 -35.68
C TYR A 974 16.40 -36.08 -36.59
N PRO A 975 16.53 -36.35 -37.91
CA PRO A 975 15.47 -36.06 -38.89
C PRO A 975 14.17 -36.81 -38.60
N VAL A 976 13.05 -36.08 -38.55
CA VAL A 976 11.71 -36.65 -38.41
C VAL A 976 11.13 -36.88 -39.80
N ASN A 977 11.10 -38.13 -40.25
CA ASN A 977 10.66 -38.47 -41.60
C ASN A 977 9.13 -38.50 -41.73
N GLU A 978 8.45 -38.92 -40.66
CA GLU A 978 6.99 -39.08 -40.63
C GLU A 978 6.43 -38.87 -39.22
N THR A 979 5.17 -38.46 -39.14
CA THR A 979 4.41 -38.38 -37.88
C THR A 979 3.20 -39.30 -37.94
N CYS A 980 3.06 -40.18 -36.96
CA CYS A 980 1.89 -41.04 -36.81
C CYS A 980 1.08 -40.53 -35.62
N LEU A 981 -0.14 -40.06 -35.90
CA LEU A 981 -1.11 -39.73 -34.87
C LEU A 981 -1.92 -40.98 -34.58
N ALA A 982 -2.01 -41.36 -33.31
CA ALA A 982 -2.68 -42.58 -32.86
C ALA A 982 -4.18 -42.68 -33.23
N MET A 983 -4.76 -41.61 -33.80
CA MET A 983 -6.17 -41.47 -34.16
C MET A 983 -6.39 -40.98 -35.61
N SER A 984 -5.36 -41.03 -36.49
CA SER A 984 -5.45 -40.44 -37.84
C SER A 984 -6.52 -41.07 -38.75
N SER A 985 -6.90 -42.34 -38.52
CA SER A 985 -7.98 -43.05 -39.23
C SER A 985 -9.37 -42.50 -38.90
N VAL A 986 -9.53 -41.89 -37.73
CA VAL A 986 -10.79 -41.39 -37.16
C VAL A 986 -10.92 -39.87 -37.32
N CYS A 987 -9.80 -39.14 -37.29
CA CYS A 987 -9.73 -37.67 -37.29
C CYS A 987 -10.01 -36.95 -38.64
N ASN A 988 -10.42 -37.65 -39.70
CA ASN A 988 -10.75 -37.03 -41.00
C ASN A 988 -12.06 -36.21 -41.01
N ARG A 989 -12.68 -35.96 -39.84
CA ARG A 989 -13.94 -35.20 -39.70
C ARG A 989 -13.78 -34.09 -38.65
N SER A 990 -14.17 -32.87 -39.01
CA SER A 990 -13.96 -31.62 -38.25
C SER A 990 -14.76 -31.46 -36.93
N THR A 991 -15.23 -32.53 -36.29
CA THR A 991 -16.17 -32.47 -35.13
C THR A 991 -15.97 -33.63 -34.15
N ILE A 992 -14.73 -33.86 -33.74
CA ILE A 992 -14.34 -34.98 -32.87
C ILE A 992 -13.49 -34.44 -31.70
N GLU A 993 -13.76 -34.91 -30.49
CA GLU A 993 -12.96 -34.61 -29.29
C GLU A 993 -12.48 -35.91 -28.63
N ILE A 994 -11.28 -35.89 -28.05
CA ILE A 994 -10.65 -37.05 -27.43
C ILE A 994 -10.32 -36.71 -25.99
N GLY A 995 -10.71 -37.57 -25.05
CA GLY A 995 -10.39 -37.44 -23.63
C GLY A 995 -9.77 -38.71 -23.08
N ASP A 996 -8.84 -38.55 -22.15
CA ASP A 996 -8.24 -39.65 -21.40
C ASP A 996 -9.02 -39.90 -20.12
N PHE A 997 -9.45 -41.15 -19.92
CA PHE A 997 -10.21 -41.54 -18.74
C PHE A 997 -9.45 -41.31 -17.42
N ARG A 998 -8.13 -41.52 -17.43
CA ARG A 998 -7.26 -41.33 -16.25
C ARG A 998 -7.23 -39.88 -15.73
N ASP A 999 -7.43 -38.89 -16.60
CA ASP A 999 -7.30 -37.47 -16.23
C ASP A 999 -8.41 -36.99 -15.27
N PHE A 1000 -9.47 -37.78 -15.12
CA PHE A 1000 -10.60 -37.52 -14.24
C PHE A 1000 -10.55 -38.31 -12.92
N ILE A 1001 -9.61 -39.25 -12.78
CA ILE A 1001 -9.41 -40.04 -11.57
C ILE A 1001 -8.24 -39.46 -10.78
N VAL A 1002 -8.50 -39.15 -9.51
CA VAL A 1002 -7.60 -38.38 -8.65
C VAL A 1002 -6.35 -39.17 -8.24
N GLY A 1003 -5.16 -38.62 -8.46
CA GLY A 1003 -3.90 -39.26 -8.04
C GLY A 1003 -3.41 -40.39 -8.95
N THR A 1004 -4.03 -40.61 -10.11
CA THR A 1004 -3.56 -41.60 -11.08
C THR A 1004 -2.20 -41.25 -11.67
N ASN A 1005 -1.41 -42.29 -11.98
CA ASN A 1005 -0.10 -42.08 -12.59
C ASN A 1005 -0.23 -41.50 -14.01
N PHE A 1006 0.54 -40.45 -14.31
CA PHE A 1006 0.47 -39.67 -15.55
C PHE A 1006 -0.89 -39.01 -15.84
N GLY A 1007 -1.83 -39.06 -14.89
CA GLY A 1007 -3.14 -38.46 -15.03
C GLY A 1007 -3.10 -36.94 -14.88
N GLY A 1008 -3.99 -36.27 -15.60
CA GLY A 1008 -4.27 -34.86 -15.43
C GLY A 1008 -3.22 -33.94 -16.03
N LEU A 1009 -3.36 -32.65 -15.71
CA LEU A 1009 -2.57 -31.59 -16.29
C LEU A 1009 -1.30 -31.32 -15.49
N VAL A 1010 -0.16 -31.16 -16.17
CA VAL A 1010 1.07 -30.72 -15.52
C VAL A 1010 1.01 -29.21 -15.29
N MET A 1011 0.97 -28.81 -14.01
CA MET A 1011 0.95 -27.41 -13.58
C MET A 1011 2.21 -27.04 -12.80
N VAL A 1012 2.66 -25.79 -12.97
CA VAL A 1012 3.71 -25.17 -12.15
C VAL A 1012 3.02 -24.50 -10.96
N LEU A 1013 3.27 -25.02 -9.76
CA LEU A 1013 2.80 -24.46 -8.51
C LEU A 1013 3.50 -23.12 -8.23
N PRO A 1014 2.91 -22.25 -7.39
CA PRO A 1014 3.52 -20.96 -7.03
C PRO A 1014 4.89 -21.06 -6.32
N ASP A 1015 5.22 -22.23 -5.75
CA ASP A 1015 6.53 -22.54 -5.18
C ASP A 1015 7.53 -23.14 -6.21
N ASN A 1016 7.20 -23.08 -7.50
CA ASN A 1016 7.93 -23.63 -8.65
C ASN A 1016 8.01 -25.15 -8.75
N ARG A 1017 7.32 -25.91 -7.88
CA ARG A 1017 7.25 -27.38 -8.04
C ARG A 1017 6.27 -27.74 -9.16
N LEU A 1018 6.60 -28.81 -9.90
CA LEU A 1018 5.67 -29.40 -10.87
C LEU A 1018 4.65 -30.26 -10.13
N ALA A 1019 3.38 -30.07 -10.48
CA ALA A 1019 2.25 -30.81 -9.94
C ALA A 1019 1.39 -31.39 -11.06
N ARG A 1020 0.61 -32.43 -10.73
CA ARG A 1020 -0.43 -32.97 -11.62
C ARG A 1020 -1.80 -32.75 -11.00
N VAL A 1021 -2.69 -32.10 -11.74
CA VAL A 1021 -4.06 -31.80 -11.30
C VAL A 1021 -5.09 -32.55 -12.14
N PRO A 1022 -6.17 -33.10 -11.53
CA PRO A 1022 -7.24 -33.73 -12.30
C PRO A 1022 -8.01 -32.70 -13.13
N TYR A 1023 -8.69 -33.13 -14.19
CA TYR A 1023 -9.52 -32.29 -15.07
C TYR A 1023 -10.85 -31.89 -14.41
N LEU A 1024 -10.79 -31.45 -13.16
CA LEU A 1024 -11.93 -31.14 -12.30
C LEU A 1024 -11.77 -29.77 -11.65
N TYR A 1025 -12.88 -29.05 -11.51
CA TYR A 1025 -12.95 -27.85 -10.69
C TYR A 1025 -12.66 -28.22 -9.22
N PRO A 1026 -11.85 -27.46 -8.46
CA PRO A 1026 -11.36 -26.10 -8.76
C PRO A 1026 -10.04 -26.00 -9.53
N PHE A 1027 -9.43 -27.11 -9.94
CA PHE A 1027 -8.10 -27.08 -10.55
C PHE A 1027 -8.13 -26.78 -12.04
N ILE A 1028 -9.11 -27.35 -12.74
CA ILE A 1028 -9.28 -27.26 -14.18
C ILE A 1028 -10.76 -27.03 -14.46
N LEU A 1029 -11.08 -26.21 -15.47
CA LEU A 1029 -12.44 -26.14 -15.99
C LEU A 1029 -12.63 -27.27 -17.01
N PRO A 1030 -13.53 -28.26 -16.77
CA PRO A 1030 -13.85 -29.29 -17.76
C PRO A 1030 -14.18 -28.74 -19.14
N SER A 1031 -14.80 -27.56 -19.21
CA SER A 1031 -15.13 -26.87 -20.46
C SER A 1031 -13.92 -26.53 -21.31
N GLN A 1032 -12.73 -26.36 -20.72
CA GLN A 1032 -11.48 -26.07 -21.42
C GLN A 1032 -10.79 -27.34 -21.93
N ARG A 1033 -11.08 -28.51 -21.34
CA ARG A 1033 -10.43 -29.79 -21.68
C ARG A 1033 -11.26 -30.71 -22.55
N ILE A 1034 -12.57 -30.83 -22.28
CA ILE A 1034 -13.45 -31.79 -22.98
C ILE A 1034 -14.67 -31.17 -23.68
N GLN A 1035 -14.79 -29.83 -23.79
CA GLN A 1035 -15.97 -29.07 -24.33
C GLN A 1035 -17.24 -29.26 -23.52
N CYS A 1036 -17.11 -29.51 -22.22
CA CYS A 1036 -18.26 -29.45 -21.32
C CYS A 1036 -18.87 -28.03 -21.41
N PRO A 1037 -20.21 -27.88 -21.45
CA PRO A 1037 -20.84 -26.57 -21.33
C PRO A 1037 -20.30 -25.84 -20.10
N ALA A 1038 -19.92 -24.57 -20.24
CA ALA A 1038 -19.20 -23.90 -19.15
C ALA A 1038 -20.08 -23.64 -17.93
N GLU A 1039 -21.39 -23.49 -18.13
CA GLU A 1039 -22.43 -23.43 -17.10
C GLU A 1039 -22.53 -24.71 -16.27
N ASP A 1040 -22.07 -25.84 -16.80
CA ASP A 1040 -22.10 -27.13 -16.14
C ASP A 1040 -20.73 -27.51 -15.53
N ASN A 1041 -19.71 -26.63 -15.58
CA ASN A 1041 -18.37 -26.90 -15.02
C ASN A 1041 -18.40 -27.34 -13.55
N LEU A 1042 -19.16 -26.61 -12.71
CA LEU A 1042 -19.25 -26.88 -11.27
C LEU A 1042 -20.05 -28.16 -11.00
N SER A 1043 -21.23 -28.30 -11.59
CA SER A 1043 -22.13 -29.44 -11.39
C SER A 1043 -21.52 -30.74 -11.93
N PHE A 1044 -20.87 -30.69 -13.11
CA PHE A 1044 -20.11 -31.80 -13.68
C PHE A 1044 -18.96 -32.21 -12.76
N SER A 1045 -18.13 -31.25 -12.33
CA SER A 1045 -16.99 -31.55 -11.45
C SER A 1045 -17.44 -32.15 -10.12
N LEU A 1046 -18.50 -31.61 -9.49
CA LEU A 1046 -19.08 -32.16 -8.27
C LEU A 1046 -19.54 -33.61 -8.45
N ALA A 1047 -20.17 -33.93 -9.58
CA ALA A 1047 -20.58 -35.29 -9.89
C ALA A 1047 -19.36 -36.22 -10.04
N VAL A 1048 -18.31 -35.81 -10.75
CA VAL A 1048 -17.09 -36.62 -10.90
C VAL A 1048 -16.30 -36.76 -9.58
N TRP A 1049 -16.30 -35.75 -8.72
CA TRP A 1049 -15.76 -35.86 -7.36
C TRP A 1049 -16.52 -36.90 -6.52
N LYS A 1050 -17.85 -36.96 -6.65
CA LYS A 1050 -18.67 -38.02 -6.02
C LYS A 1050 -18.33 -39.40 -6.58
N LEU A 1051 -18.06 -39.52 -7.88
CA LEU A 1051 -17.58 -40.78 -8.47
C LEU A 1051 -16.22 -41.18 -7.91
N ASN A 1052 -15.29 -40.23 -7.75
CA ASN A 1052 -13.98 -40.50 -7.13
C ASN A 1052 -14.13 -40.93 -5.66
N LEU A 1053 -15.01 -40.28 -4.91
CA LEU A 1053 -15.32 -40.66 -3.53
C LEU A 1053 -15.89 -42.08 -3.43
N GLU A 1054 -16.78 -42.46 -4.34
CA GLU A 1054 -17.29 -43.83 -4.46
C GLU A 1054 -16.17 -44.82 -4.83
N PHE A 1055 -15.31 -44.46 -5.79
CA PHE A 1055 -14.17 -45.27 -6.20
C PHE A 1055 -13.22 -45.60 -5.03
N TYR A 1056 -12.81 -44.58 -4.26
CA TYR A 1056 -11.93 -44.78 -3.10
C TYR A 1056 -12.63 -45.36 -1.86
N SER A 1057 -13.97 -45.50 -1.87
CA SER A 1057 -14.68 -46.18 -0.79
C SER A 1057 -14.34 -47.67 -0.69
N ALA A 1058 -13.90 -48.28 -1.81
CA ALA A 1058 -13.47 -49.67 -1.88
C ALA A 1058 -12.07 -49.91 -1.27
N ASP A 1059 -11.26 -48.87 -1.10
CA ASP A 1059 -9.97 -48.93 -0.41
C ASP A 1059 -9.60 -47.61 0.27
N LYS A 1060 -10.04 -47.44 1.52
CA LYS A 1060 -9.73 -46.25 2.33
C LYS A 1060 -8.29 -46.21 2.84
N GLU A 1061 -7.52 -47.28 2.66
CA GLU A 1061 -6.11 -47.33 3.05
C GLU A 1061 -5.17 -46.75 1.98
N LEU A 1062 -5.70 -46.40 0.80
CA LEU A 1062 -4.91 -45.76 -0.25
C LEU A 1062 -4.62 -44.29 0.11
N LEU A 1063 -3.36 -44.03 0.44
CA LEU A 1063 -2.88 -42.73 0.91
C LEU A 1063 -2.24 -41.92 -0.22
N ILE A 1064 -2.19 -40.60 -0.05
CA ILE A 1064 -1.55 -39.66 -0.97
C ILE A 1064 -0.09 -40.04 -1.28
N LYS A 1065 0.68 -40.49 -0.28
CA LYS A 1065 2.08 -40.95 -0.46
C LYS A 1065 2.25 -42.11 -1.46
N HIS A 1066 1.17 -42.79 -1.85
CA HIS A 1066 1.18 -43.86 -2.84
C HIS A 1066 0.93 -43.36 -4.28
N CYS A 1067 0.69 -42.06 -4.46
CA CYS A 1067 0.55 -41.41 -5.77
C CYS A 1067 1.91 -41.01 -6.34
N ASP A 1068 1.94 -40.50 -7.57
CA ASP A 1068 3.16 -39.97 -8.16
C ASP A 1068 3.64 -38.68 -7.44
N THR A 1069 4.94 -38.40 -7.50
CA THR A 1069 5.55 -37.23 -6.84
C THR A 1069 4.84 -35.91 -7.21
N PRO A 1070 4.42 -35.66 -8.47
CA PRO A 1070 3.68 -34.46 -8.83
C PRO A 1070 2.32 -34.32 -8.13
N PHE A 1071 1.56 -35.40 -7.93
CA PHE A 1071 0.32 -35.34 -7.17
C PHE A 1071 0.59 -35.10 -5.67
N ILE A 1072 1.66 -35.69 -5.12
CA ILE A 1072 2.10 -35.40 -3.75
C ILE A 1072 2.40 -33.90 -3.60
N HIS A 1073 3.16 -33.30 -4.53
CA HIS A 1073 3.44 -31.86 -4.53
C HIS A 1073 2.15 -31.01 -4.51
N LEU A 1074 1.15 -31.36 -5.32
CA LEU A 1074 -0.16 -30.69 -5.32
C LEU A 1074 -0.78 -30.72 -3.93
N THR A 1075 -0.88 -31.90 -3.34
CA THR A 1075 -1.59 -32.11 -2.07
C THR A 1075 -0.88 -31.45 -0.89
N GLU A 1076 0.45 -31.50 -0.85
CA GLU A 1076 1.27 -30.78 0.14
C GLU A 1076 1.07 -29.27 0.02
N TYR A 1077 1.06 -28.73 -1.21
CA TYR A 1077 0.80 -27.32 -1.45
C TYR A 1077 -0.60 -26.90 -0.96
N LEU A 1078 -1.59 -27.78 -1.10
CA LEU A 1078 -2.96 -27.59 -0.60
C LEU A 1078 -3.10 -27.84 0.92
N GLY A 1079 -2.01 -28.21 1.61
CA GLY A 1079 -1.99 -28.43 3.07
C GLY A 1079 -2.45 -29.82 3.51
N PHE A 1080 -2.59 -30.78 2.60
CA PHE A 1080 -2.89 -32.16 2.95
C PHE A 1080 -1.62 -32.93 3.32
N SER A 1081 -1.71 -33.70 4.41
CA SER A 1081 -0.64 -34.64 4.78
C SER A 1081 -0.54 -35.77 3.77
N SER A 1082 0.68 -36.23 3.49
CA SER A 1082 0.92 -37.43 2.66
C SER A 1082 0.33 -38.72 3.28
N GLN A 1083 -0.06 -38.69 4.56
CA GLN A 1083 -0.80 -39.76 5.24
C GLN A 1083 -2.34 -39.63 5.11
N CYS A 1084 -2.85 -38.59 4.45
CA CYS A 1084 -4.29 -38.46 4.17
C CYS A 1084 -4.73 -39.51 3.14
N SER A 1085 -5.91 -40.09 3.35
CA SER A 1085 -6.50 -41.04 2.40
C SER A 1085 -7.07 -40.31 1.18
N LEU A 1086 -7.02 -40.93 0.00
CA LEU A 1086 -7.67 -40.38 -1.20
C LEU A 1086 -9.19 -40.25 -1.03
N TYR A 1087 -9.80 -41.10 -0.19
CA TYR A 1087 -11.21 -41.00 0.19
C TYR A 1087 -11.49 -39.68 0.92
N ASP A 1088 -10.71 -39.35 1.95
CA ASP A 1088 -10.90 -38.12 2.74
C ASP A 1088 -10.60 -36.87 1.90
N PHE A 1089 -9.57 -36.95 1.04
CA PHE A 1089 -9.26 -35.90 0.07
C PHE A 1089 -10.45 -35.64 -0.87
N CYS A 1090 -11.06 -36.68 -1.46
CA CYS A 1090 -12.25 -36.52 -2.31
C CYS A 1090 -13.47 -36.03 -1.53
N ASN A 1091 -13.67 -36.51 -0.30
CA ASN A 1091 -14.79 -36.13 0.56
C ASN A 1091 -14.75 -34.63 0.91
N TYR A 1092 -13.55 -34.09 1.13
CA TYR A 1092 -13.34 -32.66 1.34
C TYR A 1092 -13.90 -31.84 0.16
N TYR A 1093 -13.51 -32.17 -1.07
CA TYR A 1093 -14.00 -31.46 -2.27
C TYR A 1093 -15.51 -31.66 -2.48
N VAL A 1094 -16.04 -32.87 -2.28
CA VAL A 1094 -17.49 -33.11 -2.38
C VAL A 1094 -18.26 -32.22 -1.40
N ARG A 1095 -17.84 -32.12 -0.14
CA ARG A 1095 -18.52 -31.28 0.87
C ARG A 1095 -18.51 -29.80 0.49
N HIS A 1096 -17.35 -29.26 0.13
CA HIS A 1096 -17.22 -27.84 -0.20
C HIS A 1096 -17.90 -27.46 -1.50
N LEU A 1097 -17.79 -28.30 -2.54
CA LEU A 1097 -18.51 -28.07 -3.80
C LEU A 1097 -20.02 -28.25 -3.63
N THR A 1098 -20.46 -29.15 -2.74
CA THR A 1098 -21.88 -29.26 -2.40
C THR A 1098 -22.38 -28.00 -1.71
N GLN A 1099 -21.63 -27.44 -0.74
CA GLN A 1099 -21.98 -26.16 -0.12
C GLN A 1099 -22.10 -25.03 -1.15
N LEU A 1100 -21.10 -24.88 -2.03
CA LEU A 1100 -21.15 -23.90 -3.13
C LEU A 1100 -22.36 -24.14 -4.08
N ASN A 1101 -22.80 -25.40 -4.22
CA ASN A 1101 -23.93 -25.78 -5.06
C ASN A 1101 -25.29 -25.84 -4.32
N GLU A 1102 -25.36 -25.88 -2.99
CA GLU A 1102 -26.60 -25.84 -2.17
C GLU A 1102 -26.94 -24.41 -1.78
N ASP A 1103 -25.90 -23.62 -1.45
CA ASP A 1103 -25.88 -22.17 -1.66
C ASP A 1103 -26.03 -21.82 -3.16
N SER A 1104 -26.53 -22.70 -4.04
CA SER A 1104 -27.12 -22.39 -5.37
C SER A 1104 -28.66 -22.53 -5.45
N ASN A 1105 -29.32 -23.18 -4.46
CA ASN A 1105 -30.76 -23.50 -4.45
C ASN A 1105 -31.59 -22.85 -3.32
N ASP A 1106 -30.99 -22.29 -2.27
CA ASP A 1106 -31.77 -21.75 -1.14
C ASP A 1106 -32.09 -20.24 -1.29
N GLU A 1107 -33.39 -19.92 -1.32
CA GLU A 1107 -34.04 -18.71 -0.76
C GLU A 1107 -34.64 -19.08 0.61
N ARG A 1108 -33.81 -19.49 1.58
CA ARG A 1108 -34.25 -19.67 2.98
C ARG A 1108 -33.42 -18.87 3.95
#